data_AF-P42433-F1
#
_entry.id   AF-P42433-F1
#
_cell.length_a   1.000
_cell.length_b   1.000
_cell.length_c   1.000
_cell.angle_alpha   90.00
_cell.angle_beta   90.00
_cell.angle_gamma   90.00
#
_symmetry.space_group_name_H-M   'P 1'
#
loop_
_entity.id
_entity.type
_entity.pdbx_description
1 polymer ?
#
loop_
_entity_poly.entity_id
_entity_poly.type
_entity_poly.pdbx_seq_one_letter_code
_entity_poly.pdbx_strand_id
1 'polypeptide(L)'
;MKKQRLVLAGNGMAGIRCIEEVLKLNRHMFEIVIFGSEPHPNYNRILLSSVLQGEASLDDITLNSKDWYDKHGITLYTGETVIQIDTDQQQVITDRKRTLSYDKLIVATGSSPHILPIPGADKKGVYGFRTIEDCQALMNMAQHFQKAAVIGAGLLGLEAAVGLQHLGMDVSVIHHSAGIMQKQLDQTAARLLQTELEQKGLTFLLEKDTVSISGATKADRIHFKDGSSLKADLIVMAAGVKPNIELAVSAGIKVNRGIIVNDFMQTSEPNIYAVGECAEHNGTVYGLVAPLYEQGKALASHICGVPCEEYQGSAPSAALKIAGIDVWSAGKIQEDERTTSIKIYDEQAGVYKKALFVDDKLAGVILFGDTRDKQRLLDSLLKQRDISIAKKQIIEPETSGPLFESMPSSETICQCNTVTKGAIEDAVHTNSLTTVEEVKHCTKATGSCGGCKPLVEDLLRYMTNSEYTKPASTPSFCSCTDFTEDDIIAELQRRPFTNPAEVMNQLDWKTKNGCSTCVPAIQYYLEMLYPGFVQPEPATEETCILIPQMYGGRTNAEQLRTIANIIEAYSIPDVSITHGQRLKLSGIKPADLPNMKKDLKMPVYTNEHRHALQSIKACTCGQNRSIQQLAAQIERQLEMLPLPAPISISLSCETDCTEAALQDVGAIRTQAGWDIHIGGVRGTHARSGALFCVTENEDSTAGMIKGLIQYYRETAHYLEGVHQWIDRLGIVHIREVLFEEDLRAQLLESLQTDLSLIQNPTVETGAYKKG
;
A
#
# COMPACT_ATOMS: atom_id res chain seq x y z
N MET A 1 33.58 2.67 -8.27
CA MET A 1 33.47 3.53 -7.07
C MET A 1 33.66 2.66 -5.84
N LYS A 2 34.35 3.14 -4.80
CA LYS A 2 34.47 2.41 -3.52
C LYS A 2 33.08 2.36 -2.87
N LYS A 3 32.65 1.19 -2.40
CA LYS A 3 31.38 1.08 -1.66
C LYS A 3 31.43 1.97 -0.42
N GLN A 4 30.35 2.68 -0.13
CA GLN A 4 30.21 3.36 1.16
C GLN A 4 30.00 2.33 2.26
N ARG A 5 30.50 2.58 3.46
CA ARG A 5 30.28 1.69 4.60
C ARG A 5 29.04 2.09 5.37
N LEU A 6 28.09 1.17 5.46
CA LEU A 6 26.89 1.28 6.25
C LEU A 6 27.04 0.43 7.51
N VAL A 7 27.08 1.08 8.67
CA VAL A 7 27.15 0.40 9.97
C VAL A 7 25.77 0.40 10.61
N LEU A 8 25.31 -0.75 11.09
CA LEU A 8 24.08 -0.90 11.88
C LEU A 8 24.44 -1.27 13.33
N ALA A 9 24.08 -0.40 14.27
CA ALA A 9 24.17 -0.66 15.71
C ALA A 9 22.82 -1.22 16.20
N GLY A 10 22.68 -2.55 16.21
CA GLY A 10 21.49 -3.28 16.64
C GLY A 10 21.01 -4.30 15.61
N ASN A 11 21.09 -5.59 15.95
CA ASN A 11 20.67 -6.70 15.09
C ASN A 11 19.17 -7.07 15.27
N GLY A 12 18.31 -6.08 15.47
CA GLY A 12 16.87 -6.28 15.73
C GLY A 12 16.00 -6.31 14.47
N MET A 13 14.69 -6.53 14.65
CA MET A 13 13.72 -6.60 13.56
C MET A 13 13.70 -5.32 12.68
N ALA A 14 13.71 -4.14 13.30
CA ALA A 14 13.64 -2.85 12.58
C ALA A 14 14.90 -2.59 11.74
N GLY A 15 16.07 -2.72 12.37
CA GLY A 15 17.36 -2.52 11.72
C GLY A 15 17.57 -3.47 10.55
N ILE A 16 17.32 -4.76 10.74
CA ILE A 16 17.47 -5.74 9.65
C ILE A 16 16.42 -5.55 8.56
N ARG A 17 15.19 -5.16 8.89
CA ARG A 17 14.22 -4.82 7.83
C ARG A 17 14.70 -3.65 6.98
N CYS A 18 15.28 -2.60 7.58
CA CYS A 18 15.91 -1.52 6.83
C CYS A 18 17.01 -2.05 5.89
N ILE A 19 17.86 -2.97 6.36
CA ILE A 19 18.90 -3.60 5.53
C ILE A 19 18.30 -4.43 4.38
N GLU A 20 17.23 -5.18 4.62
CA GLU A 20 16.52 -5.91 3.56
C GLU A 20 16.01 -4.95 2.47
N GLU A 21 15.43 -3.81 2.84
CA GLU A 21 14.98 -2.80 1.87
C GLU A 21 16.17 -2.18 1.12
N VAL A 22 17.30 -1.88 1.80
CA VAL A 22 18.53 -1.41 1.14
C VAL A 22 19.04 -2.43 0.11
N LEU A 23 19.04 -3.72 0.45
CA LEU A 23 19.48 -4.78 -0.46
C LEU A 23 18.56 -4.96 -1.68
N LYS A 24 17.26 -4.70 -1.52
CA LYS A 24 16.30 -4.68 -2.64
C LYS A 24 16.53 -3.50 -3.56
N LEU A 25 16.77 -2.30 -3.01
CA LEU A 25 16.97 -1.08 -3.78
C LEU A 25 18.33 -1.05 -4.47
N ASN A 26 19.41 -1.35 -3.74
CA ASN A 26 20.76 -1.39 -4.30
C ASN A 26 21.72 -2.30 -3.51
N ARG A 27 21.76 -3.58 -3.88
CA ARG A 27 22.62 -4.61 -3.29
C ARG A 27 24.13 -4.29 -3.29
N HIS A 28 24.60 -3.42 -4.19
CA HIS A 28 26.02 -3.17 -4.38
C HIS A 28 26.50 -1.81 -3.86
N MET A 29 25.61 -0.95 -3.35
CA MET A 29 25.95 0.40 -2.89
C MET A 29 26.82 0.39 -1.63
N PHE A 30 26.50 -0.48 -0.67
CA PHE A 30 27.12 -0.47 0.66
C PHE A 30 27.99 -1.70 0.97
N GLU A 31 29.06 -1.47 1.72
CA GLU A 31 29.71 -2.46 2.59
C GLU A 31 28.97 -2.44 3.92
N ILE A 32 28.24 -3.51 4.27
CA ILE A 32 27.34 -3.52 5.41
C ILE A 32 28.00 -4.27 6.59
N VAL A 33 28.06 -3.61 7.74
CA VAL A 33 28.56 -4.20 9.00
C VAL A 33 27.52 -4.01 10.10
N ILE A 34 27.19 -5.08 10.81
CA ILE A 34 26.11 -5.11 11.80
C ILE A 34 26.68 -5.56 13.15
N PHE A 35 26.38 -4.81 14.20
CA PHE A 35 26.67 -5.17 15.58
C PHE A 35 25.40 -5.52 16.33
N GLY A 36 25.43 -6.61 17.10
CA GLY A 36 24.34 -7.04 17.97
C GLY A 36 24.86 -7.47 19.33
N SER A 37 24.24 -6.96 20.39
CA SER A 37 24.59 -7.34 21.78
C SER A 37 24.24 -8.79 22.10
N GLU A 38 23.19 -9.34 21.50
CA GLU A 38 22.78 -10.73 21.70
C GLU A 38 23.70 -11.68 20.89
N PRO A 39 24.00 -12.89 21.41
CA PRO A 39 24.89 -13.87 20.77
C PRO A 39 24.18 -14.69 19.66
N HIS A 40 23.16 -14.12 19.03
CA HIS A 40 22.28 -14.80 18.08
C HIS A 40 22.07 -13.96 16.79
N PRO A 41 21.77 -14.61 15.65
CA PRO A 41 21.17 -13.95 14.50
C PRO A 41 19.84 -13.26 14.88
N ASN A 42 19.32 -12.42 13.99
CA ASN A 42 18.08 -11.72 14.29
C ASN A 42 16.87 -12.66 14.27
N TYR A 43 15.90 -12.36 15.14
CA TYR A 43 14.70 -13.16 15.31
C TYR A 43 13.47 -12.27 15.50
N ASN A 44 12.29 -12.86 15.35
CA ASN A 44 11.04 -12.21 15.61
C ASN A 44 10.78 -12.17 17.12
N ARG A 45 11.21 -11.09 17.75
CA ARG A 45 11.06 -10.86 19.20
C ARG A 45 9.61 -10.92 19.68
N ILE A 46 8.66 -10.61 18.80
CA ILE A 46 7.22 -10.63 19.12
C ILE A 46 6.66 -12.06 19.19
N LEU A 47 7.44 -13.08 18.81
CA LEU A 47 7.06 -14.49 18.94
C LEU A 47 7.76 -15.19 20.11
N LEU A 48 8.54 -14.46 20.93
CA LEU A 48 9.07 -15.01 22.18
C LEU A 48 7.96 -15.48 23.12
N SER A 49 6.80 -14.80 23.10
CA SER A 49 5.62 -15.24 23.82
C SER A 49 5.10 -16.59 23.32
N SER A 50 5.03 -16.80 22.00
CA SER A 50 4.70 -18.10 21.41
C SER A 50 5.71 -19.20 21.78
N VAL A 51 7.00 -18.87 21.87
CA VAL A 51 8.02 -19.80 22.38
C VAL A 51 7.76 -20.17 23.84
N LEU A 52 7.48 -19.18 24.69
CA LEU A 52 7.16 -19.41 26.09
C LEU A 52 5.87 -20.23 26.27
N GLN A 53 4.91 -20.08 25.35
CA GLN A 53 3.66 -20.85 25.27
C GLN A 53 3.82 -22.23 24.63
N GLY A 54 5.02 -22.60 24.16
CA GLY A 54 5.28 -23.91 23.53
C GLY A 54 4.75 -24.05 22.09
N GLU A 55 4.33 -22.96 21.46
CA GLU A 55 3.77 -22.94 20.10
C GLU A 55 4.82 -22.77 19.01
N ALA A 56 6.03 -22.36 19.39
CA ALA A 56 7.16 -22.15 18.49
C ALA A 56 8.47 -22.55 19.17
N SER A 57 9.43 -23.02 18.38
CA SER A 57 10.82 -23.17 18.82
C SER A 57 11.60 -21.86 18.62
N LEU A 58 12.80 -21.78 19.20
CA LEU A 58 13.73 -20.66 18.95
C LEU A 58 14.16 -20.59 17.48
N ASP A 59 14.24 -21.74 16.81
CA ASP A 59 14.56 -21.79 15.38
C ASP A 59 13.40 -21.26 14.53
N ASP A 60 12.15 -21.56 14.90
CA ASP A 60 10.94 -21.11 14.17
C ASP A 60 10.76 -19.58 14.17
N ILE A 61 11.36 -18.89 15.13
CA ILE A 61 11.30 -17.43 15.24
C ILE A 61 12.53 -16.74 14.66
N THR A 62 13.55 -17.48 14.21
CA THR A 62 14.72 -16.90 13.54
C THR A 62 14.31 -16.28 12.20
N LEU A 63 14.65 -15.01 11.97
CA LEU A 63 14.24 -14.30 10.76
C LEU A 63 15.25 -14.49 9.63
N ASN A 64 16.53 -14.31 9.93
CA ASN A 64 17.61 -14.55 8.98
C ASN A 64 18.68 -15.41 9.64
N SER A 65 18.98 -16.53 9.00
CA SER A 65 20.06 -17.43 9.44
C SER A 65 21.43 -16.76 9.25
N LYS A 66 22.46 -17.30 9.90
CA LYS A 66 23.84 -16.85 9.67
C LYS A 66 24.22 -16.88 8.18
N ASP A 67 23.84 -17.93 7.47
CA ASP A 67 24.08 -18.10 6.04
C ASP A 67 23.45 -16.99 5.19
N TRP A 68 22.34 -16.40 5.63
CA TRP A 68 21.73 -15.26 4.94
C TRP A 68 22.64 -14.03 4.95
N TYR A 69 23.30 -13.74 6.08
CA TYR A 69 24.26 -12.64 6.16
C TYR A 69 25.46 -12.89 5.27
N ASP A 70 26.02 -14.11 5.31
CA ASP A 70 27.17 -14.51 4.49
C ASP A 70 26.84 -14.43 2.99
N LYS A 71 25.65 -14.90 2.58
CA LYS A 71 25.16 -14.84 1.18
C LYS A 71 25.02 -13.41 0.66
N HIS A 72 24.72 -12.44 1.52
CA HIS A 72 24.60 -11.03 1.15
C HIS A 72 25.90 -10.23 1.36
N GLY A 73 26.98 -10.88 1.80
CA GLY A 73 28.26 -10.22 2.09
C GLY A 73 28.17 -9.24 3.26
N ILE A 74 27.28 -9.49 4.21
CA ILE A 74 27.11 -8.68 5.42
C ILE A 74 28.04 -9.21 6.50
N THR A 75 28.86 -8.35 7.10
CA THR A 75 29.65 -8.72 8.28
C THR A 75 28.81 -8.57 9.54
N LEU A 76 28.46 -9.68 10.18
CA LEU A 76 27.70 -9.69 11.43
C LEU A 76 28.60 -9.98 12.64
N TYR A 77 28.60 -9.08 13.62
CA TYR A 77 29.21 -9.27 14.93
C TYR A 77 28.12 -9.44 16.01
N THR A 78 27.89 -10.68 16.44
CA THR A 78 27.00 -11.03 17.56
C THR A 78 27.74 -11.03 18.88
N GLY A 79 27.07 -10.75 20.00
CA GLY A 79 27.72 -10.66 21.31
C GLY A 79 28.77 -9.55 21.40
N GLU A 80 28.60 -8.49 20.60
CA GLU A 80 29.48 -7.32 20.54
C GLU A 80 28.62 -6.05 20.47
N THR A 81 28.73 -5.21 21.49
CA THR A 81 27.88 -4.02 21.69
C THR A 81 28.62 -2.77 21.27
N VAL A 82 27.99 -1.92 20.46
CA VAL A 82 28.50 -0.56 20.20
C VAL A 82 28.25 0.27 21.46
N ILE A 83 29.32 0.78 22.07
CA ILE A 83 29.28 1.52 23.34
C ILE A 83 29.56 3.01 23.18
N GLN A 84 30.14 3.42 22.05
CA GLN A 84 30.45 4.82 21.76
C GLN A 84 30.38 5.09 20.25
N ILE A 85 29.90 6.28 19.90
CA ILE A 85 29.97 6.86 18.56
C ILE A 85 30.90 8.06 18.65
N ASP A 86 31.96 8.06 17.85
CA ASP A 86 32.83 9.21 17.61
C ASP A 86 32.32 9.93 16.37
N THR A 87 31.58 11.02 16.56
CA THR A 87 30.97 11.82 15.49
C THR A 87 32.00 12.60 14.69
N ASP A 88 33.12 12.99 15.31
CA ASP A 88 34.18 13.78 14.68
C ASP A 88 34.98 12.92 13.69
N GLN A 89 35.31 11.69 14.08
CA GLN A 89 36.04 10.72 13.24
C GLN A 89 35.11 9.81 12.41
N GLN A 90 33.79 9.91 12.62
CA GLN A 90 32.75 9.02 12.06
C GLN A 90 33.07 7.54 12.31
N GLN A 91 33.23 7.16 13.58
CA GLN A 91 33.56 5.79 13.98
C GLN A 91 32.66 5.27 15.09
N VAL A 92 32.43 3.97 15.11
CA VAL A 92 31.84 3.28 16.26
C VAL A 92 32.92 2.52 17.03
N ILE A 93 32.79 2.49 18.35
CA ILE A 93 33.66 1.73 19.25
C ILE A 93 32.82 0.71 20.01
N THR A 94 33.29 -0.53 20.07
CA THR A 94 32.59 -1.63 20.74
C THR A 94 33.16 -1.97 22.11
N ASP A 95 32.38 -2.72 22.91
CA ASP A 95 32.80 -3.32 24.18
C ASP A 95 34.01 -4.29 24.03
N ARG A 96 34.26 -4.79 22.82
CA ARG A 96 35.45 -5.57 22.45
C ARG A 96 36.62 -4.72 21.93
N LYS A 97 36.56 -3.39 22.10
CA LYS A 97 37.56 -2.41 21.66
C LYS A 97 37.78 -2.40 20.14
N ARG A 98 36.80 -2.85 19.35
CA ARG A 98 36.84 -2.69 17.90
C ARG A 98 36.48 -1.25 17.59
N THR A 99 37.25 -0.63 16.72
CA THR A 99 36.94 0.67 16.14
C THR A 99 36.66 0.48 14.66
N LEU A 100 35.53 0.99 14.18
CA LEU A 100 35.11 0.89 12.80
C LEU A 100 34.56 2.22 12.30
N SER A 101 35.21 2.81 11.28
CA SER A 101 34.69 3.99 10.60
C SER A 101 33.42 3.66 9.83
N TYR A 102 32.51 4.62 9.65
CA TYR A 102 31.30 4.51 8.84
C TYR A 102 31.17 5.70 7.88
N ASP A 103 30.53 5.50 6.72
CA ASP A 103 30.04 6.60 5.89
C ASP A 103 28.59 6.94 6.26
N LYS A 104 27.83 5.94 6.72
CA LYS A 104 26.47 6.07 7.27
C LYS A 104 26.31 5.13 8.46
N LEU A 105 25.69 5.60 9.54
CA LEU A 105 25.40 4.83 10.75
C LEU A 105 23.89 4.79 11.01
N ILE A 106 23.35 3.59 11.19
CA ILE A 106 21.96 3.38 11.62
C ILE A 106 21.98 2.88 13.07
N VAL A 107 21.34 3.61 13.96
CA VAL A 107 21.13 3.23 15.37
C VAL A 107 19.77 2.54 15.47
N ALA A 108 19.79 1.24 15.79
CA ALA A 108 18.59 0.39 15.93
C ALA A 108 18.64 -0.39 17.25
N THR A 109 19.01 0.30 18.34
CA THR A 109 19.27 -0.25 19.68
C THR A 109 18.02 -0.73 20.42
N GLY A 110 16.84 -0.48 19.86
CA GLY A 110 15.56 -0.97 20.40
C GLY A 110 15.22 -0.39 21.77
N SER A 111 14.61 -1.20 22.62
CA SER A 111 14.21 -0.83 23.98
C SER A 111 14.47 -1.95 24.97
N SER A 112 14.59 -1.59 26.25
CA SER A 112 14.74 -2.51 27.38
C SER A 112 13.46 -2.52 28.24
N PRO A 113 13.15 -3.63 28.95
CA PRO A 113 12.07 -3.67 29.93
C PRO A 113 12.16 -2.53 30.94
N HIS A 114 11.03 -1.88 31.22
CA HIS A 114 10.96 -0.92 32.32
C HIS A 114 10.82 -1.66 33.65
N ILE A 115 11.95 -1.87 34.32
CA ILE A 115 12.00 -2.44 35.67
C ILE A 115 11.59 -1.37 36.68
N LEU A 116 10.59 -1.68 37.51
CA LEU A 116 10.10 -0.75 38.53
C LEU A 116 11.21 -0.46 39.55
N PRO A 117 11.44 0.82 39.93
CA PRO A 117 12.49 1.20 40.87
C PRO A 117 12.06 0.94 42.33
N ILE A 118 11.72 -0.30 42.65
CA ILE A 118 11.26 -0.74 43.98
C ILE A 118 12.31 -1.62 44.66
N PRO A 119 12.38 -1.62 46.01
CA PRO A 119 13.28 -2.49 46.74
C PRO A 119 13.08 -3.97 46.38
N GLY A 120 14.18 -4.65 46.05
CA GLY A 120 14.19 -6.07 45.68
C GLY A 120 13.94 -6.38 44.20
N ALA A 121 13.80 -5.37 43.33
CA ALA A 121 13.67 -5.56 41.89
C ALA A 121 14.89 -6.20 41.21
N ASP A 122 16.05 -6.20 41.88
CA ASP A 122 17.33 -6.77 41.46
C ASP A 122 17.55 -8.21 41.95
N LYS A 123 16.59 -8.78 42.70
CA LYS A 123 16.72 -10.13 43.26
C LYS A 123 16.66 -11.20 42.17
N LYS A 124 17.38 -12.31 42.41
CA LYS A 124 17.21 -13.54 41.62
C LYS A 124 15.73 -13.95 41.64
N GLY A 125 15.20 -14.35 40.49
CA GLY A 125 13.77 -14.66 40.33
C GLY A 125 12.93 -13.50 39.81
N VAL A 126 13.48 -12.29 39.72
CA VAL A 126 12.85 -11.13 39.06
C VAL A 126 13.46 -10.97 37.68
N TYR A 127 12.63 -10.99 36.63
CA TYR A 127 13.06 -10.91 35.24
C TYR A 127 12.21 -9.91 34.46
N GLY A 128 12.81 -9.30 33.44
CA GLY A 128 12.03 -8.75 32.34
C GLY A 128 11.56 -9.88 31.41
N PHE A 129 10.89 -9.52 30.32
CA PHE A 129 10.60 -10.46 29.24
C PHE A 129 10.79 -9.78 27.89
N ARG A 130 12.01 -9.87 27.35
CA ARG A 130 12.36 -9.19 26.10
C ARG A 130 13.24 -10.02 25.20
N THR A 131 14.21 -10.76 25.73
CA THR A 131 15.21 -11.48 24.92
C THR A 131 15.02 -12.99 24.94
N ILE A 132 15.79 -13.72 24.11
CA ILE A 132 15.85 -15.18 24.16
C ILE A 132 16.34 -15.64 25.53
N GLU A 133 17.34 -14.96 26.10
CA GLU A 133 17.88 -15.27 27.42
C GLU A 133 16.84 -15.08 28.53
N ASP A 134 16.02 -14.02 28.45
CA ASP A 134 14.87 -13.86 29.36
C ASP A 134 13.92 -15.04 29.22
N CYS A 135 13.52 -15.39 27.99
CA CYS A 135 12.59 -16.50 27.71
C CYS A 135 13.12 -17.83 28.27
N GLN A 136 14.39 -18.16 28.00
CA GLN A 136 15.04 -19.35 28.53
C GLN A 136 15.13 -19.33 30.06
N ALA A 137 15.41 -18.17 30.67
CA ALA A 137 15.40 -18.04 32.13
C ALA A 137 14.01 -18.30 32.72
N LEU A 138 12.94 -17.79 32.10
CA LEU A 138 11.56 -18.06 32.51
C LEU A 138 11.21 -19.55 32.39
N MET A 139 11.52 -20.18 31.27
CA MET A 139 11.30 -21.63 31.06
C MET A 139 12.03 -22.48 32.11
N ASN A 140 13.29 -22.17 32.37
CA ASN A 140 14.10 -22.88 33.37
C ASN A 140 13.53 -22.69 34.79
N MET A 141 13.03 -21.49 35.12
CA MET A 141 12.41 -21.22 36.42
C MET A 141 11.07 -21.95 36.57
N ALA A 142 10.25 -22.00 35.52
CA ALA A 142 8.96 -22.69 35.53
C ALA A 142 9.08 -24.19 35.82
N GLN A 143 10.19 -24.83 35.42
CA GLN A 143 10.44 -26.25 35.73
C GLN A 143 10.65 -26.55 37.23
N HIS A 144 11.07 -25.56 38.01
CA HIS A 144 11.50 -25.75 39.41
C HIS A 144 10.58 -25.09 40.43
N PHE A 145 9.65 -24.25 39.98
CA PHE A 145 8.80 -23.45 40.86
C PHE A 145 7.36 -23.46 40.37
N GLN A 146 6.42 -23.22 41.29
CA GLN A 146 4.99 -23.33 40.98
C GLN A 146 4.30 -21.97 40.88
N LYS A 147 4.77 -20.92 41.57
CA LYS A 147 4.04 -19.65 41.67
C LYS A 147 4.74 -18.54 40.91
N ALA A 148 4.07 -18.00 39.90
CA ALA A 148 4.53 -16.84 39.15
C ALA A 148 3.65 -15.61 39.40
N ALA A 149 4.27 -14.45 39.37
CA ALA A 149 3.58 -13.17 39.34
C ALA A 149 4.05 -12.36 38.13
N VAL A 150 3.11 -11.84 37.35
CA VAL A 150 3.42 -10.95 36.23
C VAL A 150 2.94 -9.54 36.59
N ILE A 151 3.86 -8.59 36.68
CA ILE A 151 3.57 -7.19 36.98
C ILE A 151 3.36 -6.44 35.67
N GLY A 152 2.11 -6.06 35.41
CA GLY A 152 1.65 -5.37 34.22
C GLY A 152 0.70 -6.23 33.39
N ALA A 153 -0.52 -5.74 33.16
CA ALA A 153 -1.54 -6.41 32.35
C ALA A 153 -1.68 -5.81 30.93
N GLY A 154 -0.56 -5.44 30.31
CA GLY A 154 -0.50 -5.09 28.87
C GLY A 154 -0.27 -6.32 27.99
N LEU A 155 -0.15 -6.13 26.67
CA LEU A 155 0.09 -7.20 25.67
C LEU A 155 1.14 -8.22 26.14
N LEU A 156 2.38 -7.75 26.33
CA LEU A 156 3.51 -8.60 26.71
C LEU A 156 3.31 -9.31 28.06
N GLY A 157 2.68 -8.65 29.02
CA GLY A 157 2.43 -9.21 30.35
C GLY A 157 1.40 -10.32 30.31
N LEU A 158 0.30 -10.13 29.59
CA LEU A 158 -0.73 -11.16 29.42
C LEU A 158 -0.19 -12.35 28.62
N GLU A 159 0.59 -12.09 27.57
CA GLU A 159 1.23 -13.13 26.77
C GLU A 159 2.24 -13.95 27.59
N ALA A 160 3.04 -13.28 28.44
CA ALA A 160 3.96 -13.95 29.37
C ALA A 160 3.20 -14.76 30.44
N ALA A 161 2.09 -14.23 30.95
CA ALA A 161 1.27 -14.89 31.96
C ALA A 161 0.67 -16.19 31.43
N VAL A 162 0.12 -16.19 30.22
CA VAL A 162 -0.36 -17.42 29.56
C VAL A 162 0.79 -18.38 29.28
N GLY A 163 1.95 -17.89 28.83
CA GLY A 163 3.12 -18.76 28.63
C GLY A 163 3.54 -19.50 29.89
N LEU A 164 3.64 -18.79 31.02
CA LEU A 164 3.95 -19.41 32.32
C LEU A 164 2.86 -20.36 32.82
N GLN A 165 1.58 -20.03 32.58
CA GLN A 165 0.46 -20.91 32.91
C GLN A 165 0.51 -22.19 32.08
N HIS A 166 0.85 -22.10 30.79
CA HIS A 166 1.02 -23.26 29.91
C HIS A 166 2.17 -24.17 30.36
N LEU A 167 3.22 -23.57 30.92
CA LEU A 167 4.34 -24.29 31.56
C LEU A 167 3.96 -24.90 32.93
N GLY A 168 2.71 -24.80 33.37
CA GLY A 168 2.17 -25.43 34.58
C GLY A 168 2.29 -24.58 35.85
N MET A 169 2.61 -23.29 35.75
CA MET A 169 2.65 -22.40 36.91
C MET A 169 1.25 -21.89 37.30
N ASP A 170 1.05 -21.66 38.59
CA ASP A 170 -0.02 -20.83 39.15
C ASP A 170 0.37 -19.36 38.97
N VAL A 171 -0.32 -18.66 38.06
CA VAL A 171 0.06 -17.31 37.62
C VAL A 171 -0.93 -16.26 38.10
N SER A 172 -0.42 -15.28 38.83
CA SER A 172 -1.15 -14.06 39.18
C SER A 172 -0.67 -12.87 38.34
N VAL A 173 -1.57 -12.21 37.64
CA VAL A 173 -1.32 -10.96 36.92
C VAL A 173 -1.66 -9.79 37.82
N ILE A 174 -0.67 -8.97 38.14
CA ILE A 174 -0.79 -7.79 38.99
C ILE A 174 -0.84 -6.56 38.11
N HIS A 175 -1.82 -5.68 38.34
CA HIS A 175 -1.92 -4.43 37.61
C HIS A 175 -2.39 -3.30 38.51
N HIS A 176 -1.81 -2.12 38.33
CA HIS A 176 -2.13 -0.95 39.16
C HIS A 176 -3.49 -0.31 38.80
N SER A 177 -4.04 -0.61 37.62
CA SER A 177 -5.32 -0.06 37.14
C SER A 177 -6.46 -1.07 37.29
N ALA A 178 -7.70 -0.59 37.24
CA ALA A 178 -8.92 -1.40 37.31
C ALA A 178 -9.23 -2.21 36.04
N GLY A 179 -8.49 -2.01 34.94
CA GLY A 179 -8.69 -2.70 33.68
C GLY A 179 -7.36 -3.05 33.00
N ILE A 180 -7.38 -4.13 32.22
CA ILE A 180 -6.22 -4.65 31.49
C ILE A 180 -6.14 -4.05 30.08
N MET A 181 -4.94 -4.03 29.49
CA MET A 181 -4.69 -3.49 28.14
C MET A 181 -5.34 -2.12 27.87
N GLN A 182 -5.33 -1.21 28.84
CA GLN A 182 -6.07 0.07 28.79
C GLN A 182 -5.61 1.03 27.67
N LYS A 183 -4.45 0.77 27.06
CA LYS A 183 -3.95 1.47 25.88
C LYS A 183 -4.57 0.97 24.56
N GLN A 184 -5.19 -0.21 24.57
CA GLN A 184 -5.74 -0.92 23.40
C GLN A 184 -7.24 -1.21 23.56
N LEU A 185 -7.73 -1.42 24.78
CA LEU A 185 -9.09 -1.85 25.06
C LEU A 185 -9.84 -0.86 25.94
N ASP A 186 -11.15 -0.77 25.71
CA ASP A 186 -12.09 -0.15 26.65
C ASP A 186 -12.51 -1.14 27.74
N GLN A 187 -13.30 -0.68 28.71
CA GLN A 187 -13.68 -1.47 29.87
C GLN A 187 -14.44 -2.76 29.49
N THR A 188 -15.30 -2.70 28.48
CA THR A 188 -16.08 -3.86 28.01
C THR A 188 -15.16 -4.92 27.42
N ALA A 189 -14.32 -4.55 26.44
CA ALA A 189 -13.39 -5.49 25.82
C ALA A 189 -12.36 -6.02 26.83
N ALA A 190 -11.87 -5.18 27.74
CA ALA A 190 -10.95 -5.59 28.79
C ALA A 190 -11.58 -6.60 29.75
N ARG A 191 -12.87 -6.46 30.09
CA ARG A 191 -13.58 -7.40 30.97
C ARG A 191 -13.85 -8.74 30.29
N LEU A 192 -14.20 -8.74 29.00
CA LEU A 192 -14.33 -9.96 28.21
C LEU A 192 -13.01 -10.73 28.17
N LEU A 193 -11.92 -10.03 27.83
CA LEU A 193 -10.58 -10.62 27.82
C LEU A 193 -10.18 -11.16 29.19
N GLN A 194 -10.40 -10.39 30.25
CA GLN A 194 -10.10 -10.83 31.62
C GLN A 194 -10.85 -12.11 31.96
N THR A 195 -12.16 -12.17 31.66
CA THR A 195 -13.00 -13.33 31.97
C THR A 195 -12.52 -14.57 31.23
N GLU A 196 -12.20 -14.44 29.94
CA GLU A 196 -11.64 -15.53 29.12
C GLU A 196 -10.31 -16.04 29.69
N LEU A 197 -9.44 -15.14 30.14
CA LEU A 197 -8.15 -15.48 30.74
C LEU A 197 -8.28 -16.08 32.14
N GLU A 198 -9.25 -15.63 32.94
CA GLU A 198 -9.60 -16.22 34.24
C GLU A 198 -10.14 -17.66 34.07
N GLN A 199 -10.94 -17.91 33.04
CA GLN A 199 -11.41 -19.26 32.70
C GLN A 199 -10.25 -20.19 32.28
N LYS A 200 -9.18 -19.63 31.70
CA LYS A 200 -7.92 -20.35 31.43
C LYS A 200 -7.04 -20.55 32.68
N GLY A 201 -7.46 -20.05 33.85
CA GLY A 201 -6.78 -20.28 35.13
C GLY A 201 -5.81 -19.19 35.56
N LEU A 202 -5.79 -18.03 34.91
CA LEU A 202 -5.05 -16.87 35.41
C LEU A 202 -5.81 -16.20 36.56
N THR A 203 -5.07 -15.71 37.56
CA THR A 203 -5.65 -14.88 38.63
C THR A 203 -5.29 -13.41 38.39
N PHE A 204 -6.27 -12.51 38.38
CA PHE A 204 -6.02 -11.07 38.26
C PHE A 204 -6.08 -10.37 39.62
N LEU A 205 -5.05 -9.60 39.91
CA LEU A 205 -4.95 -8.71 41.07
C LEU A 205 -4.85 -7.27 40.56
N LEU A 206 -6.01 -6.70 40.23
CA LEU A 206 -6.16 -5.33 39.74
C LEU A 206 -6.17 -4.32 40.88
N GLU A 207 -5.90 -3.05 40.56
CA GLU A 207 -5.76 -1.96 41.55
C GLU A 207 -4.73 -2.28 42.65
N LYS A 208 -3.66 -3.00 42.27
CA LYS A 208 -2.56 -3.37 43.17
C LYS A 208 -1.26 -2.66 42.78
N ASP A 209 -0.82 -1.76 43.64
CA ASP A 209 0.48 -1.11 43.57
C ASP A 209 1.55 -1.93 44.28
N THR A 210 2.48 -2.50 43.52
CA THR A 210 3.68 -3.19 44.04
C THR A 210 4.65 -2.18 44.66
N VAL A 211 5.00 -2.36 45.96
CA VAL A 211 5.90 -1.43 46.68
C VAL A 211 7.27 -2.03 47.01
N SER A 212 7.37 -3.35 47.18
CA SER A 212 8.64 -4.04 47.37
C SER A 212 8.55 -5.54 47.09
N ILE A 213 9.71 -6.17 46.89
CA ILE A 213 9.87 -7.60 46.70
C ILE A 213 10.79 -8.13 47.79
N SER A 214 10.31 -9.09 48.59
CA SER A 214 11.10 -9.72 49.67
C SER A 214 11.68 -11.07 49.25
N GLY A 215 12.64 -11.53 50.05
CA GLY A 215 13.28 -12.84 49.94
C GLY A 215 14.79 -12.74 50.19
N ALA A 216 15.38 -13.75 50.83
CA ALA A 216 16.76 -13.69 51.30
C ALA A 216 17.76 -13.66 50.14
N THR A 217 17.86 -14.75 49.38
CA THR A 217 18.73 -14.90 48.19
C THR A 217 17.98 -14.77 46.87
N LYS A 218 16.68 -15.04 46.90
CA LYS A 218 15.77 -15.08 45.76
C LYS A 218 14.45 -14.42 46.16
N ALA A 219 13.74 -13.79 45.24
CA ALA A 219 12.38 -13.31 45.47
C ALA A 219 11.45 -14.46 45.91
N ASP A 220 10.65 -14.22 46.96
CA ASP A 220 9.65 -15.16 47.47
C ASP A 220 8.25 -14.53 47.66
N ARG A 221 8.16 -13.19 47.64
CA ARG A 221 6.92 -12.46 47.92
C ARG A 221 6.95 -11.03 47.42
N ILE A 222 5.82 -10.59 46.89
CA ILE A 222 5.52 -9.21 46.51
C ILE A 222 4.68 -8.57 47.61
N HIS A 223 5.00 -7.34 47.98
CA HIS A 223 4.23 -6.52 48.93
C HIS A 223 3.53 -5.39 48.19
N PHE A 224 2.26 -5.16 48.55
CA PHE A 224 1.43 -4.13 47.95
C PHE A 224 1.23 -2.94 48.91
N LYS A 225 0.87 -1.80 48.33
CA LYS A 225 0.65 -0.54 49.06
C LYS A 225 -0.45 -0.62 50.11
N ASP A 226 -1.45 -1.47 49.91
CA ASP A 226 -2.56 -1.68 50.84
C ASP A 226 -2.22 -2.61 52.03
N GLY A 227 -0.97 -3.06 52.13
CA GLY A 227 -0.49 -3.96 53.17
C GLY A 227 -0.69 -5.45 52.89
N SER A 228 -1.40 -5.80 51.81
CA SER A 228 -1.48 -7.19 51.35
C SER A 228 -0.18 -7.65 50.69
N SER A 229 -0.01 -8.96 50.53
CA SER A 229 1.16 -9.54 49.87
C SER A 229 0.81 -10.80 49.09
N LEU A 230 1.61 -11.11 48.07
CA LEU A 230 1.47 -12.30 47.23
C LEU A 230 2.76 -13.12 47.26
N LYS A 231 2.66 -14.43 47.54
CA LYS A 231 3.81 -15.34 47.40
C LYS A 231 4.07 -15.63 45.92
N ALA A 232 5.31 -15.41 45.47
CA ALA A 232 5.72 -15.69 44.11
C ALA A 232 7.21 -16.05 44.07
N ASP A 233 7.52 -17.15 43.39
CA ASP A 233 8.88 -17.65 43.19
C ASP A 233 9.50 -17.14 41.89
N LEU A 234 8.67 -16.72 40.94
CA LEU A 234 9.07 -16.11 39.68
C LEU A 234 8.28 -14.83 39.50
N ILE A 235 8.96 -13.71 39.25
CA ILE A 235 8.33 -12.41 39.05
C ILE A 235 8.76 -11.89 37.68
N VAL A 236 7.81 -11.67 36.79
CA VAL A 236 8.04 -11.06 35.48
C VAL A 236 7.59 -9.61 35.52
N MET A 237 8.49 -8.67 35.25
CA MET A 237 8.17 -7.26 35.10
C MET A 237 7.89 -6.92 33.65
N ALA A 238 6.61 -6.72 33.34
CA ALA A 238 6.10 -6.32 32.03
C ALA A 238 5.40 -4.95 32.11
N ALA A 239 5.97 -4.01 32.86
CA ALA A 239 5.42 -2.68 33.14
C ALA A 239 5.69 -1.63 32.03
N GLY A 240 6.01 -2.09 30.81
CA GLY A 240 6.38 -1.26 29.67
C GLY A 240 7.84 -1.41 29.26
N VAL A 241 8.26 -0.60 28.30
CA VAL A 241 9.63 -0.57 27.76
C VAL A 241 10.18 0.85 27.74
N LYS A 242 11.50 0.97 27.82
CA LYS A 242 12.25 2.22 27.73
C LYS A 242 13.17 2.16 26.51
N PRO A 243 13.09 3.12 25.58
CA PRO A 243 14.04 3.24 24.47
C PRO A 243 15.50 3.27 24.93
N ASN A 244 16.36 2.53 24.23
CA ASN A 244 17.80 2.47 24.51
C ASN A 244 18.51 3.63 23.82
N ILE A 245 18.58 4.77 24.50
CA ILE A 245 19.08 6.05 23.96
C ILE A 245 20.48 6.42 24.44
N GLU A 246 21.05 5.64 25.37
CA GLU A 246 22.30 5.96 26.07
C GLU A 246 23.48 6.14 25.10
N LEU A 247 23.52 5.34 24.02
CA LEU A 247 24.52 5.49 22.96
C LEU A 247 24.42 6.85 22.27
N ALA A 248 23.21 7.28 21.93
CA ALA A 248 22.95 8.57 21.29
C ALA A 248 23.26 9.75 22.22
N VAL A 249 22.89 9.64 23.50
CA VAL A 249 23.22 10.64 24.53
C VAL A 249 24.73 10.83 24.64
N SER A 250 25.49 9.73 24.70
CA SER A 250 26.95 9.80 24.78
C SER A 250 27.62 10.44 23.56
N ALA A 251 26.94 10.41 22.41
CA ALA A 251 27.39 10.95 21.14
C ALA A 251 26.92 12.40 20.88
N GLY A 252 26.21 13.02 21.83
CA GLY A 252 25.66 14.37 21.65
C GLY A 252 24.43 14.46 20.73
N ILE A 253 23.87 13.32 20.31
CA ILE A 253 22.68 13.27 19.46
C ILE A 253 21.45 13.68 20.29
N LYS A 254 20.54 14.47 19.69
CA LYS A 254 19.30 14.93 20.34
C LYS A 254 18.38 13.76 20.68
N VAL A 255 17.97 13.70 21.94
CA VAL A 255 17.03 12.69 22.46
C VAL A 255 15.93 13.36 23.29
N ASN A 256 14.81 12.66 23.45
CA ASN A 256 13.78 12.96 24.44
C ASN A 256 13.35 11.64 25.13
N ARG A 257 12.24 11.02 24.71
CA ARG A 257 11.88 9.65 25.09
C ARG A 257 12.66 8.64 24.25
N GLY A 258 12.85 8.95 22.97
CA GLY A 258 13.71 8.24 22.02
C GLY A 258 14.74 9.19 21.37
N ILE A 259 15.49 8.67 20.41
CA ILE A 259 16.38 9.43 19.53
C ILE A 259 15.51 10.22 18.56
N ILE A 260 15.59 11.55 18.61
CA ILE A 260 14.73 12.41 17.79
C ILE A 260 15.15 12.29 16.33
N VAL A 261 14.19 11.96 15.46
CA VAL A 261 14.39 11.84 14.02
C VAL A 261 13.38 12.65 13.20
N ASN A 262 13.80 13.09 12.02
CA ASN A 262 12.91 13.68 11.02
C ASN A 262 12.18 12.60 10.18
N ASP A 263 11.44 13.02 9.16
CA ASP A 263 10.61 12.13 8.31
C ASP A 263 11.44 11.18 7.41
N PHE A 264 12.77 11.37 7.34
CA PHE A 264 13.72 10.49 6.67
C PHE A 264 14.57 9.67 7.66
N MET A 265 14.15 9.62 8.93
CA MET A 265 14.81 8.91 10.02
C MET A 265 16.22 9.45 10.36
N GLN A 266 16.51 10.68 9.95
CA GLN A 266 17.79 11.35 10.23
C GLN A 266 17.78 11.89 11.65
N THR A 267 18.88 11.68 12.39
CA THR A 267 19.07 12.27 13.71
C THR A 267 19.56 13.72 13.60
N SER A 268 19.88 14.35 14.74
CA SER A 268 20.52 15.67 14.75
C SER A 268 21.95 15.68 14.21
N GLU A 269 22.59 14.52 14.07
CA GLU A 269 23.96 14.39 13.59
C GLU A 269 24.00 13.94 12.12
N PRO A 270 24.83 14.57 11.27
CA PRO A 270 24.97 14.16 9.87
C PRO A 270 25.40 12.70 9.73
N ASN A 271 24.83 12.02 8.73
CA ASN A 271 25.09 10.61 8.42
C ASN A 271 24.73 9.61 9.52
N ILE A 272 24.06 10.04 10.59
CA ILE A 272 23.52 9.16 11.63
C ILE A 272 21.99 9.18 11.58
N TYR A 273 21.43 7.98 11.52
CA TYR A 273 20.00 7.71 11.39
C TYR A 273 19.55 6.81 12.54
N ALA A 274 18.27 6.81 12.89
CA ALA A 274 17.74 5.90 13.90
C ALA A 274 16.39 5.32 13.46
N VAL A 275 16.20 4.01 13.69
CA VAL A 275 14.96 3.28 13.36
C VAL A 275 14.60 2.31 14.47
N GLY A 276 13.31 1.98 14.59
CA GLY A 276 12.84 1.06 15.60
C GLY A 276 12.39 1.78 16.88
N GLU A 277 12.27 1.02 17.97
CA GLU A 277 11.78 1.56 19.25
C GLU A 277 12.73 2.55 19.91
N CYS A 278 13.98 2.64 19.46
CA CYS A 278 14.90 3.68 19.92
C CYS A 278 14.60 5.04 19.29
N ALA A 279 13.87 5.10 18.17
CA ALA A 279 13.59 6.34 17.45
C ALA A 279 12.30 7.03 17.95
N GLU A 280 12.33 8.35 17.98
CA GLU A 280 11.21 9.24 18.27
C GLU A 280 10.95 10.13 17.06
N HIS A 281 9.83 9.88 16.37
CA HIS A 281 9.39 10.64 15.20
C HIS A 281 8.16 11.47 15.57
N ASN A 282 8.21 12.78 15.35
CA ASN A 282 7.14 13.73 15.68
C ASN A 282 6.57 13.53 17.11
N GLY A 283 7.46 13.37 18.09
CA GLY A 283 7.11 13.17 19.51
C GLY A 283 6.60 11.77 19.88
N THR A 284 6.58 10.84 18.92
CA THR A 284 6.06 9.47 19.09
C THR A 284 7.18 8.44 19.02
N VAL A 285 7.25 7.59 20.05
CA VAL A 285 8.07 6.38 20.06
C VAL A 285 7.15 5.19 19.83
N TYR A 286 7.36 4.47 18.74
CA TYR A 286 6.54 3.33 18.36
C TYR A 286 7.06 2.04 19.01
N GLY A 287 6.17 1.29 19.66
CA GLY A 287 6.43 -0.06 20.20
C GLY A 287 5.79 -1.17 19.36
N LEU A 288 5.54 -0.92 18.07
CA LEU A 288 4.76 -1.78 17.18
C LEU A 288 5.50 -1.99 15.86
N VAL A 289 5.55 -3.23 15.37
CA VAL A 289 6.42 -3.64 14.26
C VAL A 289 6.14 -2.98 12.91
N ALA A 290 4.87 -2.75 12.55
CA ALA A 290 4.51 -2.13 11.27
C ALA A 290 5.11 -0.73 11.14
N PRO A 291 4.92 0.19 12.10
CA PRO A 291 5.61 1.47 12.10
C PRO A 291 7.14 1.35 11.96
N LEU A 292 7.77 0.39 12.64
CA LEU A 292 9.24 0.23 12.57
C LEU A 292 9.71 -0.23 11.18
N TYR A 293 8.89 -1.01 10.47
CA TYR A 293 9.21 -1.46 9.11
C TYR A 293 9.00 -0.34 8.09
N GLU A 294 7.97 0.48 8.28
CA GLU A 294 7.73 1.70 7.49
C GLU A 294 8.90 2.70 7.66
N GLN A 295 9.36 2.93 8.89
CA GLN A 295 10.59 3.70 9.16
C GLN A 295 11.80 3.15 8.40
N GLY A 296 12.00 1.82 8.45
CA GLY A 296 13.09 1.16 7.74
C GLY A 296 13.01 1.33 6.22
N LYS A 297 11.81 1.32 5.63
CA LYS A 297 11.58 1.53 4.20
C LYS A 297 11.87 2.98 3.78
N ALA A 298 11.39 3.96 4.56
CA ALA A 298 11.67 5.38 4.33
C ALA A 298 13.16 5.66 4.39
N LEU A 299 13.84 5.17 5.44
CA LEU A 299 15.29 5.34 5.58
C LEU A 299 16.07 4.68 4.44
N ALA A 300 15.74 3.44 4.08
CA ALA A 300 16.42 2.72 3.01
C ALA A 300 16.34 3.48 1.67
N SER A 301 15.17 4.01 1.33
CA SER A 301 14.95 4.79 0.11
C SER A 301 15.79 6.06 0.11
N HIS A 302 15.77 6.80 1.22
CA HIS A 302 16.56 8.02 1.42
C HIS A 302 18.06 7.77 1.24
N ILE A 303 18.64 6.79 1.94
CA ILE A 303 20.09 6.55 1.88
C ILE A 303 20.54 5.95 0.55
N CYS A 304 19.64 5.28 -0.18
CA CYS A 304 19.89 4.78 -1.52
C CYS A 304 19.67 5.84 -2.63
N GLY A 305 19.22 7.05 -2.28
CA GLY A 305 18.96 8.13 -3.25
C GLY A 305 17.78 7.85 -4.17
N VAL A 306 16.83 7.03 -3.73
CA VAL A 306 15.60 6.73 -4.47
C VAL A 306 14.54 7.75 -4.03
N PRO A 307 13.88 8.46 -4.95
CA PRO A 307 12.74 9.32 -4.61
C PRO A 307 11.71 8.54 -3.78
N CYS A 308 11.35 9.07 -2.62
CA CYS A 308 10.44 8.41 -1.70
C CYS A 308 9.60 9.44 -0.96
N GLU A 309 8.42 9.00 -0.54
CA GLU A 309 7.58 9.76 0.37
C GLU A 309 8.22 9.83 1.76
N GLU A 310 8.06 10.99 2.38
CA GLU A 310 8.40 11.21 3.78
C GLU A 310 7.57 10.31 4.70
N TYR A 311 8.18 9.75 5.75
CA TYR A 311 7.44 8.99 6.75
C TYR A 311 6.53 9.93 7.57
N GLN A 312 5.22 9.82 7.35
CA GLN A 312 4.21 10.68 8.00
C GLN A 312 3.81 10.21 9.42
N GLY A 313 4.42 9.15 9.93
CA GLY A 313 3.94 8.43 11.10
C GLY A 313 2.92 7.35 10.74
N SER A 314 2.58 6.50 11.72
CA SER A 314 1.70 5.35 11.51
C SER A 314 0.58 5.34 12.54
N ALA A 315 -0.63 4.95 12.12
CA ALA A 315 -1.69 4.65 13.07
C ALA A 315 -1.28 3.43 13.93
N PRO A 316 -1.35 3.51 15.28
CA PRO A 316 -1.04 2.37 16.12
C PRO A 316 -2.09 1.27 15.88
N SER A 317 -1.63 0.07 15.53
CA SER A 317 -2.45 -1.14 15.38
C SER A 317 -1.78 -2.26 16.17
N ALA A 318 -2.55 -2.91 17.05
CA ALA A 318 -2.06 -3.96 17.92
C ALA A 318 -3.03 -5.14 17.93
N ALA A 319 -2.49 -6.35 18.03
CA ALA A 319 -3.23 -7.58 18.24
C ALA A 319 -2.64 -8.30 19.46
N LEU A 320 -3.48 -8.93 20.27
CA LEU A 320 -3.05 -9.81 21.35
C LEU A 320 -2.68 -11.18 20.77
N LYS A 321 -1.56 -11.77 21.22
CA LYS A 321 -1.09 -13.06 20.71
C LYS A 321 -1.26 -14.18 21.73
N ILE A 322 -2.50 -14.49 22.04
CA ILE A 322 -2.86 -15.61 22.89
C ILE A 322 -3.73 -16.53 22.05
N ALA A 323 -3.32 -17.79 21.89
CA ALA A 323 -4.10 -18.71 21.07
C ALA A 323 -5.54 -18.86 21.54
N GLY A 324 -6.44 -18.80 20.56
CA GLY A 324 -7.89 -18.88 20.75
C GLY A 324 -8.54 -17.60 21.29
N ILE A 325 -7.81 -16.49 21.43
CA ILE A 325 -8.41 -15.20 21.85
C ILE A 325 -8.09 -14.13 20.80
N ASP A 326 -9.06 -13.85 19.94
CA ASP A 326 -8.93 -12.85 18.89
C ASP A 326 -9.24 -11.45 19.44
N VAL A 327 -8.18 -10.66 19.63
CA VAL A 327 -8.28 -9.26 20.05
C VAL A 327 -7.45 -8.38 19.13
N TRP A 328 -8.06 -7.33 18.58
CA TRP A 328 -7.39 -6.35 17.75
C TRP A 328 -7.92 -4.95 18.03
N SER A 329 -7.02 -3.96 18.00
CA SER A 329 -7.38 -2.56 18.16
C SER A 329 -6.48 -1.67 17.31
N ALA A 330 -7.04 -0.58 16.77
CA ALA A 330 -6.27 0.44 16.10
C ALA A 330 -6.81 1.85 16.36
N GLY A 331 -5.91 2.85 16.35
CA GLY A 331 -6.26 4.25 16.52
C GLY A 331 -6.70 4.62 17.95
N LYS A 332 -7.69 5.52 18.05
CA LYS A 332 -8.23 6.04 19.30
C LYS A 332 -9.01 4.95 20.05
N ILE A 333 -8.78 4.81 21.35
CA ILE A 333 -9.45 3.82 22.21
C ILE A 333 -10.43 4.49 23.19
N GLN A 334 -9.99 5.59 23.80
CA GLN A 334 -10.75 6.30 24.83
C GLN A 334 -11.70 7.32 24.22
N GLU A 335 -12.93 7.35 24.72
CA GLU A 335 -13.95 8.33 24.34
C GLU A 335 -13.69 9.66 25.07
N ASP A 336 -13.90 10.78 24.38
CA ASP A 336 -13.95 12.13 24.95
C ASP A 336 -15.19 12.87 24.45
N GLU A 337 -15.37 14.13 24.85
CA GLU A 337 -16.55 14.94 24.51
C GLU A 337 -16.80 15.11 23.00
N ARG A 338 -15.78 14.92 22.16
CA ARG A 338 -15.87 15.02 20.69
C ARG A 338 -16.08 13.67 20.01
N THR A 339 -16.10 12.59 20.77
CA THR A 339 -16.09 11.25 20.22
C THR A 339 -17.51 10.68 20.18
N THR A 340 -17.93 10.16 19.03
CA THR A 340 -19.12 9.30 18.93
C THR A 340 -18.67 7.85 18.69
N SER A 341 -19.52 6.87 18.99
CA SER A 341 -19.16 5.47 18.79
C SER A 341 -20.32 4.60 18.31
N ILE A 342 -19.97 3.58 17.55
CA ILE A 342 -20.87 2.48 17.15
C ILE A 342 -20.36 1.24 17.86
N LYS A 343 -21.22 0.58 18.62
CA LYS A 343 -20.91 -0.61 19.43
C LYS A 343 -21.82 -1.75 19.02
N ILE A 344 -21.25 -2.93 18.80
CA ILE A 344 -21.94 -4.20 18.61
C ILE A 344 -21.41 -5.13 19.67
N TYR A 345 -22.31 -5.70 20.46
CA TYR A 345 -21.96 -6.63 21.51
C TYR A 345 -22.92 -7.82 21.44
N ASP A 346 -22.38 -8.98 21.11
CA ASP A 346 -23.05 -10.28 21.19
C ASP A 346 -22.38 -11.08 22.32
N GLU A 347 -23.00 -11.02 23.49
CA GLU A 347 -22.52 -11.70 24.70
C GLU A 347 -22.54 -13.23 24.56
N GLN A 348 -23.50 -13.78 23.80
CA GLN A 348 -23.62 -15.22 23.61
C GLN A 348 -22.54 -15.76 22.67
N ALA A 349 -22.18 -15.01 21.63
CA ALA A 349 -21.08 -15.35 20.73
C ALA A 349 -19.70 -14.92 21.26
N GLY A 350 -19.64 -14.14 22.34
CA GLY A 350 -18.38 -13.57 22.86
C GLY A 350 -17.77 -12.54 21.91
N VAL A 351 -18.60 -11.83 21.12
CA VAL A 351 -18.13 -10.89 20.10
C VAL A 351 -18.41 -9.45 20.54
N TYR A 352 -17.38 -8.60 20.48
CA TYR A 352 -17.51 -7.16 20.69
C TYR A 352 -16.78 -6.40 19.60
N LYS A 353 -17.49 -5.51 18.91
CA LYS A 353 -16.95 -4.59 17.91
C LYS A 353 -17.29 -3.16 18.28
N LYS A 354 -16.32 -2.27 18.25
CA LYS A 354 -16.51 -0.83 18.47
C LYS A 354 -15.74 -0.03 17.44
N ALA A 355 -16.40 0.94 16.83
CA ALA A 355 -15.72 2.04 16.15
C ALA A 355 -15.97 3.35 16.86
N LEU A 356 -14.95 4.19 16.85
CA LEU A 356 -14.92 5.52 17.40
C LEU A 356 -14.74 6.52 16.27
N PHE A 357 -15.50 7.60 16.32
CA PHE A 357 -15.51 8.65 15.32
C PHE A 357 -15.18 9.99 15.97
N VAL A 358 -14.43 10.83 15.26
CA VAL A 358 -14.22 12.24 15.59
C VAL A 358 -14.60 13.02 14.34
N ASP A 359 -15.50 13.99 14.49
CA ASP A 359 -16.03 14.78 13.37
C ASP A 359 -16.56 13.88 12.22
N ASP A 360 -17.32 12.84 12.59
CA ASP A 360 -17.87 11.80 11.70
C ASP A 360 -16.84 10.98 10.89
N LYS A 361 -15.54 11.11 11.17
CA LYS A 361 -14.48 10.29 10.57
C LYS A 361 -14.03 9.17 11.50
N LEU A 362 -13.79 7.98 10.95
CA LEU A 362 -13.31 6.84 11.73
C LEU A 362 -11.94 7.18 12.35
N ALA A 363 -11.88 7.15 13.68
CA ALA A 363 -10.73 7.54 14.48
C ALA A 363 -10.14 6.39 15.30
N GLY A 364 -10.89 5.31 15.51
CA GLY A 364 -10.37 4.10 16.13
C GLY A 364 -11.34 2.93 16.14
N VAL A 365 -10.81 1.74 16.36
CA VAL A 365 -11.54 0.47 16.27
C VAL A 365 -11.06 -0.50 17.34
N ILE A 366 -11.99 -1.24 17.95
CA ILE A 366 -11.73 -2.36 18.87
C ILE A 366 -12.56 -3.55 18.38
N LEU A 367 -11.90 -4.69 18.17
CA LEU A 367 -12.52 -5.96 17.79
C LEU A 367 -12.09 -7.03 18.80
N PHE A 368 -13.05 -7.75 19.33
CA PHE A 368 -12.89 -8.88 20.23
C PHE A 368 -13.76 -10.05 19.75
N GLY A 369 -13.21 -11.25 19.74
CA GLY A 369 -13.87 -12.48 19.27
C GLY A 369 -13.88 -12.57 17.74
N ASP A 370 -14.48 -11.60 17.05
CA ASP A 370 -14.50 -11.55 15.58
C ASP A 370 -13.61 -10.41 15.05
N THR A 371 -12.42 -10.77 14.56
CA THR A 371 -11.45 -9.82 13.99
C THR A 371 -11.31 -9.92 12.47
N ARG A 372 -12.23 -10.60 11.76
CA ARG A 372 -12.13 -10.81 10.31
C ARG A 372 -12.11 -9.51 9.50
N ASP A 373 -12.90 -8.52 9.93
CA ASP A 373 -13.01 -7.20 9.28
C ASP A 373 -11.81 -6.27 9.54
N LYS A 374 -10.81 -6.67 10.33
CA LYS A 374 -9.75 -5.75 10.81
C LYS A 374 -9.02 -5.01 9.70
N GLN A 375 -8.77 -5.66 8.56
CA GLN A 375 -8.02 -5.05 7.47
C GLN A 375 -8.82 -3.93 6.80
N ARG A 376 -10.09 -4.21 6.47
CA ARG A 376 -11.02 -3.23 5.91
C ARG A 376 -11.24 -2.04 6.84
N LEU A 377 -11.32 -2.31 8.14
CA LEU A 377 -11.47 -1.28 9.17
C LEU A 377 -10.17 -0.48 9.38
N LEU A 378 -9.00 -1.12 9.27
CA LEU A 378 -7.71 -0.44 9.32
C LEU A 378 -7.51 0.47 8.09
N ASP A 379 -7.80 0.00 6.88
CA ASP A 379 -7.77 0.83 5.67
C ASP A 379 -8.73 2.02 5.80
N SER A 380 -9.94 1.77 6.33
CA SER A 380 -10.93 2.83 6.56
C SER A 380 -10.47 3.84 7.61
N LEU A 381 -9.74 3.40 8.64
CA LEU A 381 -9.15 4.26 9.66
C LEU A 381 -8.01 5.10 9.09
N LEU A 382 -7.09 4.48 8.32
CA LEU A 382 -5.97 5.17 7.68
C LEU A 382 -6.45 6.24 6.68
N LYS A 383 -7.51 5.94 5.92
CA LYS A 383 -8.16 6.88 4.99
C LYS A 383 -9.16 7.83 5.66
N GLN A 384 -9.31 7.77 6.99
CA GLN A 384 -10.27 8.57 7.76
C GLN A 384 -11.69 8.57 7.15
N ARG A 385 -12.18 7.39 6.75
CA ARG A 385 -13.48 7.26 6.08
C ARG A 385 -14.63 7.73 6.96
N ASP A 386 -15.64 8.27 6.31
CA ASP A 386 -16.87 8.76 6.92
C ASP A 386 -17.65 7.65 7.65
N ILE A 387 -18.38 8.05 8.68
CA ILE A 387 -19.22 7.19 9.52
C ILE A 387 -20.21 6.36 8.70
N SER A 388 -20.75 6.86 7.61
CA SER A 388 -21.68 6.12 6.74
C SER A 388 -21.07 4.82 6.19
N ILE A 389 -19.79 4.87 5.78
CA ILE A 389 -19.05 3.72 5.24
C ILE A 389 -18.66 2.77 6.39
N ALA A 390 -18.05 3.31 7.44
CA ALA A 390 -17.59 2.50 8.57
C ALA A 390 -18.74 1.82 9.33
N LYS A 391 -19.88 2.51 9.47
CA LYS A 391 -21.10 1.95 10.07
C LYS A 391 -21.57 0.72 9.30
N LYS A 392 -21.62 0.81 7.97
CA LYS A 392 -21.99 -0.32 7.12
C LYS A 392 -21.03 -1.49 7.33
N GLN A 393 -19.72 -1.23 7.33
CA GLN A 393 -18.71 -2.25 7.54
C GLN A 393 -18.82 -2.98 8.89
N ILE A 394 -19.21 -2.26 9.95
CA ILE A 394 -19.28 -2.82 11.31
C ILE A 394 -20.59 -3.55 11.55
N ILE A 395 -21.72 -2.98 11.10
CA ILE A 395 -23.07 -3.50 11.33
C ILE A 395 -23.42 -4.64 10.39
N GLU A 396 -23.04 -4.53 9.12
CA GLU A 396 -23.23 -5.59 8.14
C GLU A 396 -21.94 -6.41 8.12
N PRO A 397 -21.85 -7.55 8.87
CA PRO A 397 -20.85 -8.54 8.53
C PRO A 397 -21.07 -8.86 7.05
N GLU A 398 -20.01 -8.82 6.23
CA GLU A 398 -20.15 -9.44 4.93
C GLU A 398 -20.59 -10.87 5.18
N THR A 399 -21.81 -11.18 4.72
CA THR A 399 -22.29 -12.55 4.61
C THR A 399 -21.14 -13.33 4.01
N SER A 400 -20.87 -14.51 4.55
CA SER A 400 -19.84 -15.45 4.09
C SER A 400 -20.09 -15.97 2.65
N GLY A 401 -20.53 -15.13 1.72
CA GLY A 401 -20.06 -15.18 0.35
C GLY A 401 -18.55 -14.87 0.33
N PRO A 402 -17.88 -15.20 -0.77
CA PRO A 402 -16.43 -15.28 -0.76
C PRO A 402 -15.83 -13.87 -0.65
N LEU A 403 -15.55 -13.46 0.60
CA LEU A 403 -14.75 -12.28 0.98
C LEU A 403 -13.54 -12.11 0.05
N PHE A 404 -12.93 -13.23 -0.33
CA PHE A 404 -11.78 -13.27 -1.23
C PHE A 404 -12.13 -13.16 -2.72
N GLU A 405 -13.31 -13.54 -3.20
CA GLU A 405 -13.67 -13.37 -4.61
C GLU A 405 -13.83 -11.89 -4.97
N SER A 406 -14.47 -11.11 -4.10
CA SER A 406 -14.64 -9.67 -4.26
C SER A 406 -13.42 -8.84 -3.86
N MET A 407 -12.45 -9.44 -3.16
CA MET A 407 -11.24 -8.75 -2.72
C MET A 407 -10.23 -8.61 -3.88
N PRO A 408 -9.75 -7.40 -4.19
CA PRO A 408 -8.75 -7.21 -5.24
C PRO A 408 -7.41 -7.84 -4.86
N SER A 409 -6.63 -8.30 -5.85
CA SER A 409 -5.31 -8.89 -5.61
C SER A 409 -4.30 -7.89 -5.00
N SER A 410 -4.54 -6.59 -5.12
CA SER A 410 -3.76 -5.52 -4.49
C SER A 410 -4.10 -5.28 -3.01
N GLU A 411 -5.21 -5.84 -2.49
CA GLU A 411 -5.61 -5.67 -1.09
C GLU A 411 -4.50 -6.22 -0.17
N THR A 412 -4.08 -5.43 0.82
CA THR A 412 -3.04 -5.85 1.77
C THR A 412 -3.63 -6.84 2.78
N ILE A 413 -3.09 -8.05 2.88
CA ILE A 413 -3.46 -9.05 3.89
C ILE A 413 -2.58 -8.92 5.14
N CYS A 414 -1.28 -8.66 4.95
CA CYS A 414 -0.32 -8.49 6.03
C CYS A 414 0.22 -7.06 6.08
N GLN A 415 -0.30 -6.24 7.00
CA GLN A 415 0.16 -4.85 7.15
C GLN A 415 1.66 -4.74 7.47
N CYS A 416 2.18 -5.61 8.34
CA CYS A 416 3.57 -5.53 8.78
C CYS A 416 4.55 -5.71 7.61
N ASN A 417 4.33 -6.72 6.76
CA ASN A 417 5.22 -7.04 5.65
C ASN A 417 4.74 -6.48 4.31
N THR A 418 3.61 -5.79 4.29
CA THR A 418 2.94 -5.26 3.09
C THR A 418 2.66 -6.37 2.07
N VAL A 419 2.18 -7.53 2.53
CA VAL A 419 1.85 -8.67 1.66
C VAL A 419 0.41 -8.55 1.22
N THR A 420 0.17 -8.58 -0.09
CA THR A 420 -1.16 -8.50 -0.69
C THR A 420 -1.80 -9.88 -0.86
N LYS A 421 -3.11 -9.91 -1.11
CA LYS A 421 -3.84 -11.12 -1.49
C LYS A 421 -3.18 -11.80 -2.69
N GLY A 422 -2.90 -11.04 -3.75
CA GLY A 422 -2.27 -11.54 -4.97
C GLY A 422 -0.91 -12.17 -4.72
N ALA A 423 -0.08 -11.58 -3.85
CA ALA A 423 1.23 -12.16 -3.50
C ALA A 423 1.11 -13.52 -2.80
N ILE A 424 0.06 -13.72 -1.98
CA ILE A 424 -0.22 -15.03 -1.36
C ILE A 424 -0.75 -16.00 -2.40
N GLU A 425 -1.68 -15.57 -3.26
CA GLU A 425 -2.23 -16.41 -4.33
C GLU A 425 -1.11 -16.91 -5.25
N ASP A 426 -0.27 -16.02 -5.74
CA ASP A 426 0.87 -16.34 -6.60
C ASP A 426 1.85 -17.31 -5.92
N ALA A 427 2.16 -17.10 -4.64
CA ALA A 427 3.06 -17.98 -3.89
C ALA A 427 2.49 -19.39 -3.70
N VAL A 428 1.20 -19.48 -3.32
CA VAL A 428 0.46 -20.73 -3.15
C VAL A 428 0.41 -21.52 -4.45
N HIS A 429 0.13 -20.87 -5.58
CA HIS A 429 0.08 -21.52 -6.89
C HIS A 429 1.46 -21.92 -7.40
N THR A 430 2.42 -20.99 -7.38
CA THR A 430 3.76 -21.20 -7.95
C THR A 430 4.52 -22.31 -7.22
N ASN A 431 4.35 -22.40 -5.89
CA ASN A 431 5.07 -23.35 -5.05
C ASN A 431 4.19 -24.50 -4.54
N SER A 432 2.91 -24.56 -4.95
CA SER A 432 1.93 -25.58 -4.49
C SER A 432 1.81 -25.64 -2.96
N LEU A 433 1.72 -24.48 -2.31
CA LEU A 433 1.67 -24.38 -0.85
C LEU A 433 0.29 -24.77 -0.34
N THR A 434 0.24 -25.47 0.78
CA THR A 434 -1.02 -25.96 1.39
C THR A 434 -1.20 -25.52 2.83
N THR A 435 -0.15 -24.98 3.45
CA THR A 435 -0.12 -24.62 4.87
C THR A 435 0.24 -23.15 5.08
N VAL A 436 -0.16 -22.59 6.22
CA VAL A 436 0.19 -21.22 6.62
C VAL A 436 1.70 -21.05 6.78
N GLU A 437 2.41 -22.05 7.29
CA GLU A 437 3.87 -21.98 7.48
C GLU A 437 4.61 -21.89 6.15
N GLU A 438 4.14 -22.61 5.14
CA GLU A 438 4.67 -22.48 3.77
C GLU A 438 4.41 -21.08 3.20
N VAL A 439 3.18 -20.55 3.34
CA VAL A 439 2.85 -19.17 2.92
C VAL A 439 3.73 -18.15 3.62
N LYS A 440 3.94 -18.33 4.94
CA LYS A 440 4.83 -17.49 5.75
C LYS A 440 6.27 -17.54 5.24
N HIS A 441 6.77 -18.73 4.89
CA HIS A 441 8.13 -18.88 4.36
C HIS A 441 8.30 -18.17 3.01
N CYS A 442 7.32 -18.28 2.11
CA CYS A 442 7.39 -17.70 0.77
C CYS A 442 7.10 -16.19 0.74
N THR A 443 6.19 -15.68 1.57
CA THR A 443 5.66 -14.30 1.46
C THR A 443 5.99 -13.41 2.65
N LYS A 444 6.43 -14.00 3.79
CA LYS A 444 6.50 -13.35 5.11
C LYS A 444 5.15 -12.96 5.73
N ALA A 445 4.01 -13.24 5.10
CA ALA A 445 2.71 -13.07 5.75
C ALA A 445 2.65 -13.91 7.03
N THR A 446 1.99 -13.41 8.08
CA THR A 446 1.98 -13.97 9.44
C THR A 446 3.33 -13.96 10.18
N GLY A 447 4.45 -13.79 9.48
CA GLY A 447 5.81 -13.92 10.01
C GLY A 447 6.30 -12.79 10.94
N SER A 448 5.54 -11.69 11.11
CA SER A 448 5.88 -10.58 12.02
C SER A 448 4.95 -10.52 13.24
N CYS A 449 3.83 -9.80 13.17
CA CYS A 449 2.89 -9.75 14.29
C CYS A 449 1.97 -10.99 14.39
N GLY A 450 1.89 -11.86 13.37
CA GLY A 450 0.96 -12.99 13.38
C GLY A 450 -0.53 -12.63 13.26
N GLY A 451 -0.91 -11.36 13.43
CA GLY A 451 -2.32 -10.94 13.46
C GLY A 451 -3.11 -11.27 12.19
N CYS A 452 -2.47 -11.38 11.02
CA CYS A 452 -3.15 -11.78 9.78
C CYS A 452 -3.37 -13.29 9.62
N LYS A 453 -2.85 -14.14 10.54
CA LYS A 453 -2.92 -15.60 10.45
C LYS A 453 -4.33 -16.15 10.18
N PRO A 454 -5.40 -15.74 10.90
CA PRO A 454 -6.75 -16.24 10.62
C PRO A 454 -7.22 -15.94 9.19
N LEU A 455 -6.90 -14.75 8.67
CA LEU A 455 -7.27 -14.35 7.31
C LEU A 455 -6.49 -15.13 6.24
N VAL A 456 -5.23 -15.48 6.52
CA VAL A 456 -4.42 -16.34 5.65
C VAL A 456 -4.94 -17.78 5.65
N GLU A 457 -5.36 -18.30 6.80
CA GLU A 457 -6.01 -19.62 6.92
C GLU A 457 -7.31 -19.67 6.13
N ASP A 458 -8.14 -18.63 6.26
CA ASP A 458 -9.36 -18.45 5.48
C ASP A 458 -9.07 -18.39 3.97
N LEU A 459 -8.03 -17.66 3.55
CA LEU A 459 -7.64 -17.56 2.15
C LEU A 459 -7.18 -18.91 1.60
N LEU A 460 -6.35 -19.66 2.33
CA LEU A 460 -5.94 -21.01 1.94
C LEU A 460 -7.12 -21.97 1.82
N ARG A 461 -8.09 -21.91 2.75
CA ARG A 461 -9.34 -22.70 2.66
C ARG A 461 -10.16 -22.32 1.44
N TYR A 462 -10.26 -21.01 1.16
CA TYR A 462 -10.94 -20.52 -0.03
C TYR A 462 -10.26 -21.04 -1.30
N MET A 463 -8.93 -20.94 -1.39
CA MET A 463 -8.14 -21.38 -2.54
C MET A 463 -8.15 -22.89 -2.78
N THR A 464 -8.45 -23.68 -1.74
CA THR A 464 -8.54 -25.15 -1.82
C THR A 464 -9.95 -25.65 -2.15
N ASN A 465 -10.98 -24.81 -2.03
CA ASN A 465 -12.35 -25.16 -2.43
C ASN A 465 -12.47 -25.26 -3.96
N SER A 466 -13.25 -26.24 -4.44
CA SER A 466 -13.48 -26.50 -5.87
C SER A 466 -14.12 -25.36 -6.68
N GLU A 467 -14.66 -24.35 -6.01
CA GLU A 467 -15.20 -23.13 -6.64
C GLU A 467 -14.13 -22.05 -6.88
N TYR A 468 -12.92 -22.21 -6.31
CA TYR A 468 -11.82 -21.28 -6.53
C TYR A 468 -11.33 -21.35 -7.98
N THR A 469 -11.69 -20.33 -8.75
CA THR A 469 -11.10 -20.11 -10.06
C THR A 469 -9.90 -19.20 -9.87
N LYS A 470 -8.69 -19.73 -10.13
CA LYS A 470 -7.44 -18.97 -10.16
C LYS A 470 -7.65 -17.62 -10.87
N PRO A 471 -7.35 -16.47 -10.25
CA PRO A 471 -7.06 -15.26 -11.01
C PRO A 471 -5.88 -15.61 -11.90
N ALA A 472 -6.03 -15.52 -13.22
CA ALA A 472 -4.93 -15.81 -14.13
C ALA A 472 -3.69 -15.04 -13.63
N SER A 473 -2.59 -15.75 -13.37
CA SER A 473 -1.26 -15.13 -13.23
C SER A 473 -1.16 -14.13 -14.37
N THR A 474 -0.83 -12.86 -14.10
CA THR A 474 -0.88 -11.79 -15.11
C THR A 474 -0.28 -12.35 -16.39
N PRO A 475 -1.11 -12.64 -17.41
CA PRO A 475 -0.65 -13.45 -18.51
C PRO A 475 0.51 -12.71 -19.15
N SER A 476 1.47 -13.46 -19.69
CA SER A 476 2.42 -12.83 -20.60
C SER A 476 1.60 -12.07 -21.64
N PHE A 477 2.06 -10.88 -21.97
CA PHE A 477 1.30 -9.92 -22.75
C PHE A 477 0.68 -10.53 -24.03
N CYS A 478 1.43 -11.45 -24.64
CA CYS A 478 0.91 -12.43 -25.58
C CYS A 478 1.86 -13.64 -25.64
N SER A 479 1.55 -14.62 -26.50
CA SER A 479 2.41 -15.79 -26.73
C SER A 479 3.80 -15.48 -27.28
N CYS A 480 4.02 -14.25 -27.78
CA CYS A 480 5.30 -13.84 -28.35
C CYS A 480 6.36 -13.49 -27.29
N THR A 481 5.99 -13.37 -26.02
CA THR A 481 6.89 -12.91 -24.96
C THR A 481 6.56 -13.59 -23.64
N ASP A 482 7.49 -13.55 -22.68
CA ASP A 482 7.24 -13.91 -21.28
C ASP A 482 6.95 -12.66 -20.41
N PHE A 483 7.19 -11.46 -20.94
CA PHE A 483 6.94 -10.20 -20.25
C PHE A 483 5.44 -9.94 -20.09
N THR A 484 5.04 -9.37 -18.95
CA THR A 484 3.71 -8.76 -18.78
C THR A 484 3.64 -7.42 -19.51
N GLU A 485 2.44 -6.86 -19.67
CA GLU A 485 2.27 -5.55 -20.29
C GLU A 485 2.98 -4.43 -19.50
N ASP A 486 2.89 -4.47 -18.17
CA ASP A 486 3.56 -3.53 -17.28
C ASP A 486 5.09 -3.61 -17.38
N ASP A 487 5.65 -4.82 -17.54
CA ASP A 487 7.09 -4.99 -17.75
C ASP A 487 7.55 -4.31 -19.05
N ILE A 488 6.74 -4.40 -20.11
CA ILE A 488 7.01 -3.78 -21.40
C ILE A 488 7.01 -2.27 -21.25
N ILE A 489 5.97 -1.69 -20.64
CA ILE A 489 5.87 -0.24 -20.41
C ILE A 489 7.07 0.26 -19.60
N ALA A 490 7.43 -0.44 -18.53
CA ALA A 490 8.58 -0.08 -17.69
C ALA A 490 9.91 -0.10 -18.46
N GLU A 491 10.09 -1.05 -19.39
CA GLU A 491 11.32 -1.12 -20.19
C GLU A 491 11.35 -0.06 -21.31
N LEU A 492 10.20 0.26 -21.92
CA LEU A 492 10.07 1.37 -22.87
C LEU A 492 10.38 2.73 -22.21
N GLN A 493 10.03 2.92 -20.94
CA GLN A 493 10.37 4.14 -20.21
C GLN A 493 11.87 4.27 -19.91
N ARG A 494 12.60 3.15 -19.81
CA ARG A 494 14.04 3.14 -19.46
C ARG A 494 14.96 3.39 -20.65
N ARG A 495 14.53 3.09 -21.87
CA ARG A 495 15.38 3.11 -23.06
C ARG A 495 14.63 3.67 -24.26
N PRO A 496 15.24 4.57 -25.05
CA PRO A 496 14.65 5.00 -26.31
C PRO A 496 14.65 3.84 -27.31
N PHE A 497 13.49 3.54 -27.86
CA PHE A 497 13.31 2.58 -28.97
C PHE A 497 12.76 3.30 -30.19
N THR A 498 13.20 2.90 -31.39
CA THR A 498 12.83 3.56 -32.64
C THR A 498 11.67 2.89 -33.37
N ASN A 499 11.34 1.64 -33.03
CA ASN A 499 10.20 0.91 -33.59
C ASN A 499 9.88 -0.38 -32.80
N PRO A 500 8.68 -0.95 -32.96
CA PRO A 500 8.32 -2.20 -32.28
C PRO A 500 9.27 -3.38 -32.55
N ALA A 501 9.86 -3.47 -33.75
CA ALA A 501 10.78 -4.57 -34.08
C ALA A 501 12.10 -4.46 -33.29
N GLU A 502 12.56 -3.25 -32.97
CA GLU A 502 13.71 -3.03 -32.10
C GLU A 502 13.43 -3.48 -30.67
N VAL A 503 12.26 -3.13 -30.13
CA VAL A 503 11.80 -3.58 -28.80
C VAL A 503 11.81 -5.11 -28.74
N MET A 504 11.20 -5.75 -29.74
CA MET A 504 11.14 -7.21 -29.82
C MET A 504 12.54 -7.85 -29.91
N ASN A 505 13.45 -7.27 -30.68
CA ASN A 505 14.81 -7.80 -30.82
C ASN A 505 15.65 -7.64 -29.55
N GLN A 506 15.50 -6.53 -28.82
CA GLN A 506 16.27 -6.27 -27.60
C GLN A 506 15.70 -6.97 -26.35
N LEU A 507 14.40 -7.26 -26.34
CA LEU A 507 13.71 -7.97 -25.25
C LEU A 507 13.49 -9.46 -25.55
N ASP A 508 14.28 -10.02 -26.47
CA ASP A 508 14.28 -11.46 -26.80
C ASP A 508 12.88 -12.04 -27.07
N TRP A 509 12.06 -11.33 -27.87
CA TRP A 509 10.75 -11.84 -28.28
C TRP A 509 10.89 -13.22 -28.94
N LYS A 510 10.01 -14.15 -28.55
CA LYS A 510 9.96 -15.52 -29.10
C LYS A 510 9.65 -15.54 -30.60
N THR A 511 9.04 -14.49 -31.12
CA THR A 511 8.69 -14.34 -32.54
C THR A 511 9.33 -13.09 -33.13
N LYS A 512 9.97 -13.22 -34.30
CA LYS A 512 10.73 -12.13 -34.94
C LYS A 512 9.92 -10.86 -35.28
N ASN A 513 8.63 -10.99 -35.60
CA ASN A 513 7.79 -9.87 -36.06
C ASN A 513 6.60 -9.58 -35.13
N GLY A 514 6.55 -10.19 -33.94
CA GLY A 514 5.41 -10.09 -33.04
C GLY A 514 4.11 -10.69 -33.60
N CYS A 515 2.98 -10.37 -32.96
CA CYS A 515 1.63 -10.74 -33.38
C CYS A 515 0.72 -9.52 -33.49
N SER A 516 -0.53 -9.74 -33.92
CA SER A 516 -1.57 -8.71 -34.04
C SER A 516 -1.97 -8.04 -32.73
N THR A 517 -1.60 -8.61 -31.58
CA THR A 517 -1.82 -8.01 -30.25
C THR A 517 -0.66 -7.11 -29.87
N CYS A 518 0.58 -7.60 -29.98
CA CYS A 518 1.72 -6.88 -29.40
C CYS A 518 2.30 -5.77 -30.28
N VAL A 519 2.26 -5.92 -31.61
CA VAL A 519 2.79 -4.88 -32.51
C VAL A 519 2.01 -3.56 -32.33
N PRO A 520 0.66 -3.55 -32.37
CA PRO A 520 -0.09 -2.29 -32.22
C PRO A 520 0.01 -1.69 -30.83
N ALA A 521 0.12 -2.50 -29.78
CA ALA A 521 0.26 -2.02 -28.42
C ALA A 521 1.62 -1.36 -28.16
N ILE A 522 2.71 -2.01 -28.58
CA ILE A 522 4.05 -1.41 -28.47
C ILE A 522 4.12 -0.13 -29.29
N GLN A 523 3.50 -0.12 -30.47
CA GLN A 523 3.37 1.07 -31.30
C GLN A 523 2.65 2.21 -30.56
N TYR A 524 1.51 1.93 -29.92
CA TYR A 524 0.80 2.88 -29.07
C TYR A 524 1.67 3.40 -27.91
N TYR A 525 2.35 2.52 -27.17
CA TYR A 525 3.18 2.94 -26.05
C TYR A 525 4.38 3.79 -26.48
N LEU A 526 4.98 3.49 -27.64
CA LEU A 526 6.03 4.33 -28.22
C LEU A 526 5.51 5.71 -28.60
N GLU A 527 4.32 5.81 -29.19
CA GLU A 527 3.68 7.11 -29.50
C GLU A 527 3.30 7.89 -28.24
N MET A 528 2.83 7.18 -27.21
CA MET A 528 2.45 7.78 -25.95
C MET A 528 3.67 8.36 -25.22
N LEU A 529 4.75 7.58 -25.12
CA LEU A 529 6.00 7.97 -24.45
C LEU A 529 6.85 8.93 -25.29
N TYR A 530 6.75 8.86 -26.62
CA TYR A 530 7.46 9.71 -27.57
C TYR A 530 6.47 10.34 -28.55
N PRO A 531 5.87 11.50 -28.22
CA PRO A 531 4.84 12.14 -29.06
C PRO A 531 5.26 12.47 -30.50
N GLY A 532 6.57 12.51 -30.80
CA GLY A 532 7.11 12.66 -32.15
C GLY A 532 7.28 11.36 -32.95
N PHE A 533 6.86 10.22 -32.40
CA PHE A 533 6.98 8.92 -33.04
C PHE A 533 6.02 8.82 -34.25
N VAL A 534 6.57 8.57 -35.44
CA VAL A 534 5.78 8.45 -36.67
C VAL A 534 5.46 6.98 -36.97
N GLN A 535 4.18 6.65 -37.16
CA GLN A 535 3.78 5.31 -37.60
C GLN A 535 4.36 4.96 -38.97
N PRO A 536 4.83 3.72 -39.20
CA PRO A 536 4.96 3.18 -40.54
C PRO A 536 3.60 3.21 -41.25
N GLU A 537 3.55 3.57 -42.53
CA GLU A 537 2.30 3.58 -43.31
C GLU A 537 1.57 2.22 -43.17
N PRO A 538 0.28 2.22 -42.79
CA PRO A 538 -0.48 0.98 -42.67
C PRO A 538 -0.58 0.27 -44.03
N ALA A 539 -0.82 -1.04 -44.00
CA ALA A 539 -1.08 -1.81 -45.21
C ALA A 539 -2.21 -1.16 -46.03
N THR A 540 -1.98 -1.01 -47.34
CA THR A 540 -2.92 -0.39 -48.27
C THR A 540 -4.27 -1.11 -48.26
N GLU A 541 -5.28 -0.49 -47.65
CA GLU A 541 -6.67 -0.96 -47.72
C GLU A 541 -7.24 -0.71 -49.13
N GLU A 542 -8.13 -1.60 -49.61
CA GLU A 542 -8.77 -1.45 -50.92
C GLU A 542 -9.63 -0.17 -51.01
N THR A 543 -10.21 0.25 -49.89
CA THR A 543 -11.00 1.48 -49.77
C THR A 543 -10.74 2.17 -48.43
N CYS A 544 -10.92 3.49 -48.40
CA CYS A 544 -10.70 4.34 -47.24
C CYS A 544 -12.03 4.90 -46.70
N ILE A 545 -11.97 5.38 -45.46
CA ILE A 545 -13.03 6.13 -44.81
C ILE A 545 -12.51 7.55 -44.52
N LEU A 546 -13.38 8.54 -44.64
CA LEU A 546 -13.11 9.92 -44.26
C LEU A 546 -14.29 10.44 -43.41
N ILE A 547 -13.97 11.02 -42.26
CA ILE A 547 -14.94 11.64 -41.36
C ILE A 547 -14.59 13.12 -41.23
N PRO A 548 -15.35 14.04 -41.86
CA PRO A 548 -15.20 15.48 -41.69
C PRO A 548 -15.39 15.91 -40.26
N GLN A 549 -14.53 16.81 -39.78
CA GLN A 549 -14.57 17.23 -38.40
C GLN A 549 -15.70 18.23 -38.13
N MET A 550 -16.55 17.92 -37.14
CA MET A 550 -17.73 18.71 -36.77
C MET A 550 -17.77 18.91 -35.25
N TYR A 551 -16.97 19.84 -34.73
CA TYR A 551 -16.78 20.05 -33.29
C TYR A 551 -18.11 20.23 -32.52
N GLY A 552 -18.31 19.42 -31.48
CA GLY A 552 -19.54 19.39 -30.68
C GLY A 552 -20.79 18.97 -31.45
N GLY A 553 -20.64 18.28 -32.59
CA GLY A 553 -21.74 17.90 -33.48
C GLY A 553 -22.33 19.08 -34.26
N ARG A 554 -21.63 20.21 -34.31
CA ARG A 554 -22.12 21.44 -34.95
C ARG A 554 -21.65 21.54 -36.39
N THR A 555 -22.55 22.00 -37.26
CA THR A 555 -22.24 22.31 -38.64
C THR A 555 -23.03 23.52 -39.14
N ASN A 556 -22.79 23.94 -40.37
CA ASN A 556 -23.49 25.02 -41.04
C ASN A 556 -23.73 24.68 -42.52
N ALA A 557 -24.53 25.51 -43.20
CA ALA A 557 -24.89 25.28 -44.59
C ALA A 557 -23.69 25.27 -45.54
N GLU A 558 -22.62 26.02 -45.25
CA GLU A 558 -21.41 26.05 -46.06
C GLU A 558 -20.63 24.73 -45.96
N GLN A 559 -20.37 24.25 -44.74
CA GLN A 559 -19.72 22.97 -44.49
C GLN A 559 -20.49 21.82 -45.12
N LEU A 560 -21.82 21.79 -44.94
CA LEU A 560 -22.68 20.77 -45.55
C LEU A 560 -22.62 20.81 -47.08
N ARG A 561 -22.60 22.01 -47.68
CA ARG A 561 -22.45 22.17 -49.13
C ARG A 561 -21.09 21.69 -49.61
N THR A 562 -20.01 22.01 -48.89
CA THR A 562 -18.66 21.49 -49.19
C THR A 562 -18.62 19.96 -49.14
N ILE A 563 -19.19 19.35 -48.10
CA ILE A 563 -19.23 17.89 -47.97
C ILE A 563 -20.07 17.27 -49.09
N ALA A 564 -21.25 17.83 -49.40
CA ALA A 564 -22.09 17.37 -50.50
C ALA A 564 -21.37 17.43 -51.86
N ASN A 565 -20.69 18.54 -52.14
CA ASN A 565 -19.92 18.70 -53.37
C ASN A 565 -18.80 17.65 -53.47
N ILE A 566 -18.13 17.30 -52.36
CA ILE A 566 -17.09 16.26 -52.34
C ILE A 566 -17.69 14.87 -52.57
N ILE A 567 -18.84 14.57 -51.95
CA ILE A 567 -19.56 13.31 -52.16
C ILE A 567 -19.87 13.11 -53.65
N GLU A 568 -20.38 14.15 -54.31
CA GLU A 568 -20.69 14.12 -55.75
C GLU A 568 -19.42 14.04 -56.61
N ALA A 569 -18.43 14.91 -56.38
CA ALA A 569 -17.22 15.01 -57.19
C ALA A 569 -16.40 13.72 -57.22
N TYR A 570 -16.38 12.99 -56.11
CA TYR A 570 -15.64 11.73 -55.97
C TYR A 570 -16.53 10.48 -56.08
N SER A 571 -17.83 10.66 -56.34
CA SER A 571 -18.81 9.56 -56.44
C SER A 571 -18.76 8.62 -55.23
N ILE A 572 -18.80 9.19 -54.03
CA ILE A 572 -18.69 8.42 -52.79
C ILE A 572 -19.91 7.50 -52.63
N PRO A 573 -19.71 6.17 -52.52
CA PRO A 573 -20.81 5.21 -52.62
C PRO A 573 -21.66 5.12 -51.35
N ASP A 574 -21.07 5.39 -50.18
CA ASP A 574 -21.75 5.27 -48.89
C ASP A 574 -21.47 6.49 -48.00
N VAL A 575 -22.55 7.11 -47.53
CA VAL A 575 -22.51 8.26 -46.63
C VAL A 575 -23.49 8.00 -45.49
N SER A 576 -22.98 7.94 -44.28
CA SER A 576 -23.76 7.63 -43.07
C SER A 576 -23.54 8.65 -41.96
N ILE A 577 -24.47 8.71 -41.01
CA ILE A 577 -24.32 9.51 -39.78
C ILE A 577 -23.93 8.56 -38.65
N THR A 578 -22.79 8.82 -38.01
CA THR A 578 -22.27 8.00 -36.91
C THR A 578 -23.00 8.31 -35.60
N HIS A 579 -22.91 7.38 -34.64
CA HIS A 579 -23.39 7.61 -33.27
C HIS A 579 -22.71 8.80 -32.56
N GLY A 580 -21.51 9.18 -33.00
CA GLY A 580 -20.77 10.36 -32.53
C GLY A 580 -21.25 11.68 -33.12
N GLN A 581 -22.38 11.72 -33.83
CA GLN A 581 -22.91 12.90 -34.52
C GLN A 581 -21.95 13.40 -35.63
N ARG A 582 -21.36 12.50 -36.42
CA ARG A 582 -20.47 12.84 -37.55
C ARG A 582 -21.00 12.28 -38.86
N LEU A 583 -20.68 12.94 -39.97
CA LEU A 583 -20.84 12.37 -41.31
C LEU A 583 -19.64 11.44 -41.59
N LYS A 584 -19.90 10.21 -42.03
CA LYS A 584 -18.89 9.23 -42.41
C LYS A 584 -19.02 8.93 -43.90
N LEU A 585 -17.95 9.18 -44.65
CA LEU A 585 -17.84 8.92 -46.07
C LEU A 585 -17.02 7.64 -46.24
N SER A 586 -17.63 6.56 -46.72
CA SER A 586 -16.99 5.25 -46.85
C SER A 586 -16.84 4.84 -48.32
N GLY A 587 -15.86 3.98 -48.62
CA GLY A 587 -15.65 3.47 -49.98
C GLY A 587 -14.82 4.39 -50.86
N ILE A 588 -13.99 5.24 -50.26
CA ILE A 588 -13.09 6.18 -50.96
C ILE A 588 -11.92 5.41 -51.57
N LYS A 589 -11.51 5.72 -52.80
CA LYS A 589 -10.28 5.14 -53.36
C LYS A 589 -9.06 5.76 -52.67
N PRO A 590 -8.04 4.97 -52.27
CA PRO A 590 -6.84 5.51 -51.63
C PRO A 590 -6.16 6.65 -52.42
N ALA A 591 -6.17 6.58 -53.76
CA ALA A 591 -5.60 7.60 -54.63
C ALA A 591 -6.33 8.95 -54.61
N ASP A 592 -7.62 8.95 -54.27
CA ASP A 592 -8.44 10.17 -54.21
C ASP A 592 -8.28 10.90 -52.87
N LEU A 593 -7.90 10.18 -51.83
CA LEU A 593 -7.86 10.65 -50.44
C LEU A 593 -7.03 11.94 -50.27
N PRO A 594 -5.79 12.09 -50.80
CA PRO A 594 -5.01 13.32 -50.64
C PRO A 594 -5.70 14.56 -51.25
N ASN A 595 -6.34 14.40 -52.41
CA ASN A 595 -7.06 15.50 -53.06
C ASN A 595 -8.34 15.85 -52.29
N MET A 596 -9.06 14.84 -51.80
CA MET A 596 -10.23 15.05 -50.94
C MET A 596 -9.87 15.80 -49.65
N LYS A 597 -8.78 15.42 -48.96
CA LYS A 597 -8.30 16.13 -47.75
C LYS A 597 -8.04 17.61 -48.05
N LYS A 598 -7.47 17.92 -49.21
CA LYS A 598 -7.20 19.30 -49.65
C LYS A 598 -8.47 20.08 -50.00
N ASP A 599 -9.42 19.45 -50.67
CA ASP A 599 -10.62 20.11 -51.17
C ASP A 599 -11.69 20.34 -50.11
N LEU A 600 -11.76 19.47 -49.09
CA LEU A 600 -12.71 19.59 -47.98
C LEU A 600 -12.42 20.81 -47.08
N LYS A 601 -11.17 21.30 -47.06
CA LYS A 601 -10.71 22.51 -46.32
C LYS A 601 -11.11 22.53 -44.84
N MET A 602 -11.24 21.37 -44.22
CA MET A 602 -11.49 21.21 -42.80
C MET A 602 -10.72 19.99 -42.27
N PRO A 603 -10.47 19.88 -40.97
CA PRO A 603 -9.85 18.70 -40.38
C PRO A 603 -10.68 17.45 -40.68
N VAL A 604 -10.00 16.32 -40.83
CA VAL A 604 -10.62 15.04 -41.19
C VAL A 604 -9.96 13.91 -40.44
N TYR A 605 -10.76 12.94 -40.05
CA TYR A 605 -10.28 11.66 -39.56
C TYR A 605 -10.28 10.62 -40.68
N THR A 606 -9.25 9.79 -40.66
CA THR A 606 -9.02 8.65 -41.57
C THR A 606 -8.69 7.40 -40.74
N ASN A 607 -8.65 6.24 -41.41
CA ASN A 607 -8.37 4.93 -40.78
C ASN A 607 -7.03 4.85 -40.06
N GLU A 608 -6.11 5.79 -40.30
CA GLU A 608 -4.82 5.92 -39.61
C GLU A 608 -5.01 6.26 -38.11
N HIS A 609 -6.17 6.80 -37.72
CA HIS A 609 -6.42 7.34 -36.38
C HIS A 609 -7.35 6.44 -35.54
N ARG A 610 -7.22 5.10 -35.64
CA ARG A 610 -8.21 4.12 -35.11
C ARG A 610 -8.61 4.34 -33.64
N HIS A 611 -7.67 4.76 -32.79
CA HIS A 611 -7.93 4.99 -31.35
C HIS A 611 -7.82 6.46 -30.95
N ALA A 612 -7.74 7.38 -31.91
CA ALA A 612 -7.74 8.79 -31.57
C ALA A 612 -9.14 9.23 -31.10
N LEU A 613 -9.21 10.24 -30.23
CA LEU A 613 -10.50 10.85 -29.90
C LEU A 613 -11.10 11.52 -31.16
N GLN A 614 -12.21 10.96 -31.65
CA GLN A 614 -12.85 11.42 -32.90
C GLN A 614 -13.98 12.43 -32.69
N SER A 615 -14.68 12.35 -31.56
CA SER A 615 -15.87 13.17 -31.33
C SER A 615 -16.23 13.26 -29.86
N ILE A 616 -16.72 14.43 -29.45
CA ILE A 616 -17.46 14.59 -28.20
C ILE A 616 -18.93 14.83 -28.55
N LYS A 617 -19.81 13.95 -28.07
CA LYS A 617 -21.25 14.05 -28.31
C LYS A 617 -21.84 15.12 -27.39
N ALA A 618 -22.65 16.02 -27.93
CA ALA A 618 -23.36 17.02 -27.13
C ALA A 618 -24.88 16.92 -27.33
N CYS A 619 -25.67 17.16 -26.29
CA CYS A 619 -27.11 17.26 -26.45
C CYS A 619 -27.49 18.48 -27.33
N THR A 620 -28.56 18.34 -28.10
CA THR A 620 -29.07 19.37 -29.03
C THR A 620 -30.33 20.08 -28.52
N CYS A 621 -30.67 19.92 -27.24
CA CYS A 621 -31.86 20.56 -26.66
C CYS A 621 -31.77 22.09 -26.74
N GLY A 622 -32.91 22.74 -27.04
CA GLY A 622 -32.95 24.13 -27.50
C GLY A 622 -32.39 25.18 -26.54
N GLN A 623 -32.24 24.87 -25.25
CA GLN A 623 -31.75 25.81 -24.22
C GLN A 623 -30.27 25.61 -23.81
N ASN A 624 -29.52 24.71 -24.46
CA ASN A 624 -28.17 24.33 -24.00
C ASN A 624 -27.06 24.50 -25.05
N ARG A 625 -27.01 25.67 -25.70
CA ARG A 625 -25.93 26.01 -26.65
C ARG A 625 -24.53 25.98 -26.00
N SER A 626 -24.44 26.28 -24.69
CA SER A 626 -23.19 26.22 -23.93
C SER A 626 -22.61 24.80 -23.86
N ILE A 627 -23.46 23.77 -23.76
CA ILE A 627 -23.04 22.36 -23.72
C ILE A 627 -22.34 21.98 -25.03
N GLN A 628 -22.88 22.38 -26.18
CA GLN A 628 -22.24 22.16 -27.48
C GLN A 628 -20.96 22.98 -27.66
N GLN A 629 -20.89 24.18 -27.08
CA GLN A 629 -19.68 25.01 -27.11
C GLN A 629 -18.56 24.39 -26.27
N LEU A 630 -18.89 23.90 -25.06
CA LEU A 630 -17.95 23.21 -24.19
C LEU A 630 -17.46 21.90 -24.84
N ALA A 631 -18.37 21.10 -25.39
CA ALA A 631 -17.99 19.90 -26.14
C ALA A 631 -17.06 20.24 -27.32
N ALA A 632 -17.37 21.27 -28.09
CA ALA A 632 -16.52 21.72 -29.19
C ALA A 632 -15.15 22.24 -28.73
N GLN A 633 -15.08 22.88 -27.55
CA GLN A 633 -13.83 23.35 -26.96
C GLN A 633 -12.94 22.19 -26.54
N ILE A 634 -13.47 21.24 -25.76
CA ILE A 634 -12.72 20.08 -25.30
C ILE A 634 -12.28 19.23 -26.51
N GLU A 635 -13.16 19.05 -27.49
CA GLU A 635 -12.87 18.28 -28.69
C GLU A 635 -11.75 18.89 -29.54
N ARG A 636 -11.70 20.22 -29.70
CA ARG A 636 -10.57 20.91 -30.35
C ARG A 636 -9.26 20.72 -29.59
N GLN A 637 -9.34 20.74 -28.27
CA GLN A 637 -8.15 20.60 -27.43
C GLN A 637 -7.61 19.18 -27.43
N LEU A 638 -8.47 18.16 -27.56
CA LEU A 638 -8.08 16.75 -27.56
C LEU A 638 -8.03 16.15 -28.99
N GLU A 639 -8.06 17.00 -30.01
CA GLU A 639 -8.12 16.58 -31.41
C GLU A 639 -6.90 15.73 -31.77
N MET A 640 -7.18 14.55 -32.33
CA MET A 640 -6.16 13.57 -32.79
C MET A 640 -5.31 12.96 -31.68
N LEU A 641 -5.65 13.15 -30.40
CA LEU A 641 -4.94 12.52 -29.29
C LEU A 641 -5.09 10.99 -29.36
N PRO A 642 -4.00 10.21 -29.49
CA PRO A 642 -4.05 8.75 -29.47
C PRO A 642 -4.37 8.27 -28.06
N LEU A 643 -5.28 7.30 -27.96
CA LEU A 643 -5.72 6.68 -26.71
C LEU A 643 -5.50 5.16 -26.76
N PRO A 644 -5.43 4.48 -25.59
CA PRO A 644 -5.17 3.04 -25.56
C PRO A 644 -6.34 2.23 -26.11
N ALA A 645 -7.56 2.75 -25.99
CA ALA A 645 -8.78 2.19 -26.56
C ALA A 645 -9.69 3.30 -27.09
N PRO A 646 -10.65 2.99 -27.98
CA PRO A 646 -11.70 3.94 -28.35
C PRO A 646 -12.57 4.27 -27.14
N ILE A 647 -12.73 5.56 -26.86
CA ILE A 647 -13.58 6.05 -25.76
C ILE A 647 -14.75 6.88 -26.28
N SER A 648 -15.85 6.82 -25.54
CA SER A 648 -17.03 7.66 -25.75
C SER A 648 -17.10 8.78 -24.72
N ILE A 649 -17.16 10.02 -25.18
CA ILE A 649 -17.34 11.20 -24.32
C ILE A 649 -18.63 11.90 -24.71
N SER A 650 -19.46 12.25 -23.72
CA SER A 650 -20.61 13.11 -23.99
C SER A 650 -20.99 14.08 -22.90
N LEU A 651 -21.51 15.23 -23.34
CA LEU A 651 -21.98 16.31 -22.49
C LEU A 651 -23.48 16.50 -22.73
N SER A 652 -24.26 16.58 -21.65
CA SER A 652 -25.71 16.59 -21.71
C SER A 652 -26.34 17.46 -20.61
N CYS A 653 -27.65 17.67 -20.71
CA CYS A 653 -28.45 18.32 -19.67
C CYS A 653 -29.20 17.28 -18.82
N GLU A 654 -29.52 17.65 -17.58
CA GLU A 654 -30.22 16.81 -16.61
C GLU A 654 -31.59 16.29 -17.06
N THR A 655 -32.35 17.08 -17.84
CA THR A 655 -33.79 16.84 -18.02
C THR A 655 -34.16 15.78 -19.06
N ASP A 656 -33.43 15.66 -20.18
CA ASP A 656 -33.86 14.84 -21.33
C ASP A 656 -32.77 13.91 -21.92
N CYS A 657 -31.51 14.04 -21.47
CA CYS A 657 -30.37 13.48 -22.20
C CYS A 657 -29.48 12.57 -21.32
N THR A 658 -30.09 11.61 -20.63
CA THR A 658 -29.43 10.72 -19.65
C THR A 658 -28.39 9.76 -20.22
N GLU A 659 -28.19 9.74 -21.55
CA GLU A 659 -27.18 8.93 -22.23
C GLU A 659 -25.75 9.26 -21.79
N ALA A 660 -25.50 10.45 -21.22
CA ALA A 660 -24.15 10.83 -20.82
C ALA A 660 -23.59 9.94 -19.73
N ALA A 661 -24.40 9.56 -18.74
CA ALA A 661 -23.96 8.65 -17.70
C ALA A 661 -23.64 7.23 -18.23
N LEU A 662 -24.09 6.87 -19.43
CA LEU A 662 -23.78 5.57 -20.06
C LEU A 662 -22.50 5.59 -20.91
N GLN A 663 -21.87 6.75 -21.11
CA GLN A 663 -20.60 6.84 -21.84
C GLN A 663 -19.40 6.53 -20.93
N ASP A 664 -18.25 6.29 -21.53
CA ASP A 664 -16.98 6.12 -20.79
C ASP A 664 -16.69 7.35 -19.94
N VAL A 665 -16.96 8.55 -20.48
CA VAL A 665 -16.94 9.83 -19.76
C VAL A 665 -18.20 10.64 -20.11
N GLY A 666 -19.04 10.87 -19.10
CA GLY A 666 -20.26 11.65 -19.20
C GLY A 666 -20.20 12.89 -18.34
N ALA A 667 -20.62 14.05 -18.85
CA ALA A 667 -20.86 15.22 -18.02
C ALA A 667 -22.30 15.71 -18.18
N ILE A 668 -23.02 15.82 -17.06
CA ILE A 668 -24.42 16.22 -17.00
C ILE A 668 -24.50 17.58 -16.34
N ARG A 669 -24.98 18.58 -17.07
CA ARG A 669 -25.23 19.91 -16.53
C ARG A 669 -26.45 19.86 -15.61
N THR A 670 -26.22 20.19 -14.33
CA THR A 670 -27.24 20.30 -13.28
C THR A 670 -27.41 21.78 -12.88
N GLN A 671 -28.28 22.05 -11.91
CA GLN A 671 -28.42 23.39 -11.33
C GLN A 671 -27.19 23.82 -10.52
N ALA A 672 -26.45 22.87 -9.94
CA ALA A 672 -25.30 23.13 -9.07
C ALA A 672 -23.97 23.19 -9.84
N GLY A 673 -23.96 22.86 -11.13
CA GLY A 673 -22.77 22.78 -11.95
C GLY A 673 -22.86 21.63 -12.94
N TRP A 674 -21.89 20.71 -12.88
CA TRP A 674 -21.73 19.58 -13.78
C TRP A 674 -21.39 18.31 -13.01
N ASP A 675 -22.22 17.30 -13.16
CA ASP A 675 -21.95 15.96 -12.63
C ASP A 675 -21.14 15.19 -13.66
N ILE A 676 -19.90 14.83 -13.32
CA ILE A 676 -19.03 14.02 -14.17
C ILE A 676 -19.16 12.57 -13.76
N HIS A 677 -19.59 11.71 -14.67
CA HIS A 677 -19.68 10.26 -14.55
C HIS A 677 -18.60 9.58 -15.38
N ILE A 678 -18.01 8.50 -14.87
CA ILE A 678 -16.99 7.74 -15.58
C ILE A 678 -17.24 6.23 -15.50
N GLY A 679 -16.79 5.49 -16.53
CA GLY A 679 -16.89 4.03 -16.57
C GLY A 679 -18.28 3.52 -16.95
N GLY A 680 -19.09 4.32 -17.65
CA GLY A 680 -20.33 3.84 -18.24
C GLY A 680 -20.06 2.82 -19.34
N VAL A 681 -20.93 1.82 -19.45
CA VAL A 681 -20.83 0.76 -20.47
C VAL A 681 -22.10 0.77 -21.29
N ARG A 682 -21.96 0.64 -22.62
CA ARG A 682 -23.07 0.47 -23.56
C ARG A 682 -23.15 -0.99 -24.03
N GLY A 683 -24.32 -1.42 -24.49
CA GLY A 683 -24.52 -2.76 -25.04
C GLY A 683 -25.32 -3.70 -24.12
N THR A 684 -25.09 -5.01 -24.25
CA THR A 684 -25.87 -6.05 -23.53
C THR A 684 -25.69 -6.01 -22.02
N HIS A 685 -24.55 -5.50 -21.55
CA HIS A 685 -24.25 -5.30 -20.13
C HIS A 685 -24.19 -3.82 -19.78
N ALA A 686 -25.10 -3.01 -20.36
CA ALA A 686 -25.10 -1.57 -20.14
C ALA A 686 -25.25 -1.22 -18.66
N ARG A 687 -24.38 -0.35 -18.18
CA ARG A 687 -24.39 0.19 -16.81
C ARG A 687 -24.05 1.66 -16.83
N SER A 688 -24.67 2.42 -15.93
CA SER A 688 -24.29 3.80 -15.67
C SER A 688 -22.88 3.85 -15.10
N GLY A 689 -22.10 4.84 -15.55
CA GLY A 689 -20.85 5.22 -14.94
C GLY A 689 -21.07 5.75 -13.53
N ALA A 690 -20.05 5.55 -12.70
CA ALA A 690 -20.04 6.06 -11.34
C ALA A 690 -19.90 7.58 -11.37
N LEU A 691 -20.65 8.28 -10.51
CA LEU A 691 -20.43 9.71 -10.28
C LEU A 691 -18.99 9.90 -9.78
N PHE A 692 -18.16 10.55 -10.58
CA PHE A 692 -16.76 10.81 -10.30
C PHE A 692 -16.59 12.05 -9.44
N CYS A 693 -17.12 13.18 -9.89
CA CYS A 693 -17.06 14.46 -9.19
C CYS A 693 -18.18 15.41 -9.67
N VAL A 694 -18.29 16.55 -8.99
CA VAL A 694 -19.13 17.67 -9.41
C VAL A 694 -18.25 18.89 -9.61
N THR A 695 -18.35 19.56 -10.76
CA THR A 695 -17.60 20.76 -11.11
C THR A 695 -18.52 21.96 -11.26
N GLU A 696 -18.08 23.15 -10.88
CA GLU A 696 -18.96 24.33 -10.75
C GLU A 696 -19.31 24.98 -12.09
N ASN A 697 -18.40 24.91 -13.08
CA ASN A 697 -18.50 25.68 -14.32
C ASN A 697 -17.84 24.96 -15.51
N GLU A 698 -17.99 25.52 -16.70
CA GLU A 698 -17.45 24.96 -17.94
C GLU A 698 -15.92 24.77 -17.92
N ASP A 699 -15.16 25.70 -17.35
CA ASP A 699 -13.69 25.65 -17.33
C ASP A 699 -13.15 24.54 -16.43
N SER A 700 -13.69 24.44 -15.21
CA SER A 700 -13.37 23.36 -14.27
C SER A 700 -13.79 21.99 -14.81
N THR A 701 -14.94 21.92 -15.50
CA THR A 701 -15.41 20.70 -16.19
C THR A 701 -14.46 20.30 -17.31
N ALA A 702 -14.04 21.23 -18.17
CA ALA A 702 -13.07 20.97 -19.22
C ALA A 702 -11.71 20.53 -18.65
N GLY A 703 -11.22 21.20 -17.60
CA GLY A 703 -9.99 20.85 -16.92
C GLY A 703 -10.03 19.43 -16.35
N MET A 704 -11.12 19.07 -15.68
CA MET A 704 -11.29 17.74 -15.09
C MET A 704 -11.39 16.64 -16.15
N ILE A 705 -12.19 16.83 -17.21
CA ILE A 705 -12.29 15.85 -18.31
C ILE A 705 -10.92 15.67 -18.98
N LYS A 706 -10.20 16.74 -19.28
CA LYS A 706 -8.88 16.64 -19.91
C LYS A 706 -7.85 15.96 -19.03
N GLY A 707 -7.80 16.31 -17.73
CA GLY A 707 -6.94 15.65 -16.77
C GLY A 707 -7.24 14.16 -16.68
N LEU A 708 -8.51 13.79 -16.62
CA LEU A 708 -8.97 12.39 -16.65
C LEU A 708 -8.52 11.67 -17.93
N ILE A 709 -8.72 12.29 -19.10
CA ILE A 709 -8.31 11.68 -20.38
C ILE A 709 -6.79 11.50 -20.44
N GLN A 710 -6.00 12.47 -19.99
CA GLN A 710 -4.55 12.33 -19.96
C GLN A 710 -4.11 11.24 -18.97
N TYR A 711 -4.68 11.21 -17.77
CA TYR A 711 -4.33 10.21 -16.77
C TYR A 711 -4.72 8.80 -17.23
N TYR A 712 -5.89 8.64 -17.85
CA TYR A 712 -6.29 7.40 -18.51
C TYR A 712 -5.30 7.02 -19.62
N ARG A 713 -4.93 7.96 -20.49
CA ARG A 713 -3.96 7.74 -21.57
C ARG A 713 -2.62 7.23 -21.04
N GLU A 714 -2.10 7.83 -19.97
CA GLU A 714 -0.79 7.49 -19.40
C GLU A 714 -0.77 6.20 -18.56
N THR A 715 -1.93 5.72 -18.08
CA THR A 715 -1.97 4.61 -17.11
C THR A 715 -2.79 3.40 -17.52
N ALA A 716 -3.63 3.50 -18.56
CA ALA A 716 -4.41 2.37 -19.05
C ALA A 716 -3.60 1.44 -19.95
N HIS A 717 -3.92 0.15 -19.89
CA HIS A 717 -3.36 -0.86 -20.79
C HIS A 717 -3.95 -0.74 -22.19
N TYR A 718 -3.26 -1.26 -23.21
CA TYR A 718 -3.73 -1.18 -24.58
C TYR A 718 -5.03 -1.96 -24.75
N LEU A 719 -6.04 -1.34 -25.36
CA LEU A 719 -7.43 -1.82 -25.47
C LEU A 719 -8.19 -1.93 -24.13
N GLU A 720 -7.65 -1.45 -23.02
CA GLU A 720 -8.37 -1.40 -21.74
C GLU A 720 -9.40 -0.27 -21.76
N GLY A 721 -10.69 -0.61 -21.67
CA GLY A 721 -11.76 0.40 -21.59
C GLY A 721 -11.73 1.15 -20.26
N VAL A 722 -12.31 2.36 -20.21
CA VAL A 722 -12.32 3.20 -19.00
C VAL A 722 -12.93 2.47 -17.79
N HIS A 723 -13.95 1.64 -18.01
CA HIS A 723 -14.57 0.85 -16.95
C HIS A 723 -13.62 -0.24 -16.38
N GLN A 724 -12.83 -0.90 -17.22
CA GLN A 724 -11.83 -1.90 -16.79
C GLN A 724 -10.67 -1.22 -16.07
N TRP A 725 -10.24 -0.08 -16.59
CA TRP A 725 -9.22 0.76 -15.98
C TRP A 725 -9.61 1.24 -14.57
N ILE A 726 -10.87 1.64 -14.38
CA ILE A 726 -11.41 1.96 -13.04
C ILE A 726 -11.44 0.73 -12.14
N ASP A 727 -11.85 -0.43 -12.66
CA ASP A 727 -11.88 -1.67 -11.89
C ASP A 727 -10.45 -2.10 -11.46
N ARG A 728 -9.42 -1.81 -12.27
CA ARG A 728 -8.01 -2.10 -11.98
C ARG A 728 -7.35 -1.11 -11.02
N LEU A 729 -7.45 0.20 -11.28
CA LEU A 729 -6.79 1.22 -10.45
C LEU A 729 -7.61 1.59 -9.20
N GLY A 730 -8.93 1.44 -9.27
CA GLY A 730 -9.86 1.90 -8.26
C GLY A 730 -10.22 3.38 -8.42
N ILE A 731 -11.52 3.69 -8.42
CA ILE A 731 -12.02 5.06 -8.55
C ILE A 731 -11.49 6.03 -7.48
N VAL A 732 -11.17 5.52 -6.28
CA VAL A 732 -10.61 6.32 -5.18
C VAL A 732 -9.21 6.81 -5.53
N HIS A 733 -8.35 5.94 -6.06
CA HIS A 733 -7.00 6.32 -6.49
C HIS A 733 -7.05 7.36 -7.62
N ILE A 734 -7.93 7.16 -8.59
CA ILE A 734 -8.13 8.10 -9.69
C ILE A 734 -8.57 9.48 -9.17
N ARG A 735 -9.41 9.53 -8.12
CA ARG A 735 -9.79 10.78 -7.46
C ARG A 735 -8.63 11.41 -6.71
N GLU A 736 -7.85 10.64 -5.96
CA GLU A 736 -6.68 11.16 -5.23
C GLU A 736 -5.73 11.88 -6.19
N VAL A 737 -5.45 11.27 -7.35
CA VAL A 737 -4.58 11.89 -8.37
C VAL A 737 -5.23 13.12 -9.01
N LEU A 738 -6.48 13.02 -9.45
CA LEU A 738 -7.10 14.10 -10.24
C LEU A 738 -7.67 15.23 -9.40
N PHE A 739 -7.91 15.04 -8.10
CA PHE A 739 -8.41 16.11 -7.23
C PHE A 739 -7.28 16.94 -6.66
N GLU A 740 -6.10 16.34 -6.47
CA GLU A 740 -4.88 17.07 -6.16
C GLU A 740 -4.54 18.04 -7.30
N GLU A 741 -4.52 19.34 -6.99
CA GLU A 741 -4.46 20.39 -8.01
C GLU A 741 -3.11 20.39 -8.75
N ASP A 742 -2.02 20.13 -8.02
CA ASP A 742 -0.67 20.07 -8.59
C ASP A 742 -0.50 18.88 -9.55
N LEU A 743 -1.01 17.70 -9.19
CA LEU A 743 -0.96 16.52 -10.06
C LEU A 743 -1.84 16.71 -11.30
N ARG A 744 -3.03 17.28 -11.13
CA ARG A 744 -3.91 17.63 -12.27
C ARG A 744 -3.26 18.67 -13.19
N ALA A 745 -2.57 19.66 -12.63
CA ALA A 745 -1.85 20.66 -13.42
C ALA A 745 -0.71 20.03 -14.25
N GLN A 746 0.07 19.11 -13.66
CA GLN A 746 1.11 18.36 -14.36
C GLN A 746 0.56 17.53 -15.52
N LEU A 747 -0.58 16.86 -15.31
CA LEU A 747 -1.27 16.12 -16.38
C LEU A 747 -1.71 17.04 -17.51
N LEU A 748 -2.25 18.22 -17.20
CA LEU A 748 -2.67 19.19 -18.22
C LEU A 748 -1.49 19.78 -19.00
N GLU A 749 -0.34 20.00 -18.34
CA GLU A 749 0.90 20.46 -18.97
C GLU A 749 1.50 19.37 -19.88
N SER A 750 1.55 18.11 -19.40
CA SER A 750 1.94 16.93 -20.17
C SER A 750 1.09 16.80 -21.44
N LEU A 751 -0.24 16.83 -21.27
CA LEU A 751 -1.21 16.79 -22.37
C LEU A 751 -0.97 17.90 -23.40
N GLN A 752 -0.75 19.15 -22.95
CA GLN A 752 -0.51 20.27 -23.86
C GLN A 752 0.80 20.09 -24.64
N THR A 753 1.84 19.58 -23.98
CA THR A 753 3.13 19.28 -24.61
C THR A 753 2.97 18.21 -25.69
N ASP A 754 2.30 17.11 -25.37
CA ASP A 754 2.06 16.00 -26.29
C ASP A 754 1.27 16.43 -27.52
N LEU A 755 0.16 17.17 -27.31
CA LEU A 755 -0.66 17.69 -28.40
C LEU A 755 0.11 18.62 -29.32
N SER A 756 0.99 19.47 -28.75
CA SER A 756 1.78 20.40 -29.56
C SER A 756 2.74 19.67 -30.51
N LEU A 757 3.31 18.54 -30.05
CA LEU A 757 4.21 17.68 -30.82
C LEU A 757 3.46 16.84 -31.87
N ILE A 758 2.28 16.32 -31.52
CA ILE A 758 1.42 15.56 -32.44
C ILE A 758 0.92 16.46 -33.58
N GLN A 759 0.50 17.69 -33.28
CA GLN A 759 -0.05 18.63 -34.27
C GLN A 759 1.04 19.33 -35.10
N ASN A 760 2.24 19.52 -34.55
CA ASN A 760 3.39 20.10 -35.23
C ASN A 760 4.60 19.16 -35.11
N PRO A 761 4.62 18.02 -35.82
CA PRO A 761 5.76 17.11 -35.77
C PRO A 761 7.01 17.87 -36.23
N THR A 762 8.03 17.95 -35.37
CA THR A 762 9.33 18.48 -35.75
C THR A 762 9.88 17.63 -36.89
N VAL A 763 10.18 18.24 -38.03
CA VAL A 763 10.82 17.57 -39.17
C VAL A 763 12.27 17.26 -38.80
N GLU A 764 12.49 16.29 -37.91
CA GLU A 764 13.78 15.63 -37.74
C GLU A 764 13.65 14.20 -38.28
N THR A 765 13.92 14.10 -39.57
CA THR A 765 14.26 12.85 -40.24
C THR A 765 15.46 12.21 -39.56
N GLY A 766 15.22 11.18 -38.75
CA GLY A 766 16.18 10.11 -38.45
C GLY A 766 17.38 10.45 -37.57
N ALA A 767 17.56 9.61 -36.54
CA ALA A 767 18.71 9.52 -35.65
C ALA A 767 18.77 10.58 -34.54
N TYR A 768 18.22 10.20 -33.37
CA TYR A 768 18.78 10.61 -32.08
C TYR A 768 20.30 10.36 -32.12
N LYS A 769 21.08 11.42 -32.30
CA LYS A 769 22.53 11.36 -32.13
C LYS A 769 22.80 11.10 -30.65
N LYS A 770 23.50 10.00 -30.37
CA LYS A 770 24.21 9.78 -29.10
C LYS A 770 25.01 11.05 -28.75
N GLY A 771 24.69 11.63 -27.61
CA GLY A 771 25.42 12.71 -26.94
C GLY A 771 25.06 12.70 -25.48
#